data_AF-A0A9Q8ZH53-F1
#
_entry.id   AF-A0A9Q8ZH53-F1
#
_cell.length_a   1.000
_cell.length_b   1.000
_cell.length_c   1.000
_cell.angle_alpha   90.00
_cell.angle_beta   90.00
_cell.angle_gamma   90.00
#
_symmetry.space_group_name_H-M   'P 1'
#
loop_
_entity.id
_entity.type
_entity.pdbx_description
1 polymer ?
#
loop_
_entity_poly.entity_id
_entity_poly.type
_entity_poly.pdbx_seq_one_letter_code
_entity_poly.pdbx_strand_id
1 'polypeptide(L)'
;MSLFEKNRVGEEEYWLGVRLYNEQRYAEAEQVLRESAQQREKVLGADHDNTLYSKYWLGVTLYKQQKYAEAEQVLQLLVVQQRENVLGADYINIFNSKYMLGVTLYEQQRYAEAEQVLQELVQEREKVSGADHVDTLESKYRLGFTLYKQQKYAEAEQMLRESAQQREKVLGADHDNTLYSKYWLGLTLYEQQKYAEAEQVLQESVQKREQISSADHVDTLYSKYWLGLTLYEQQKYAEAEQVLQKLVQKREKVSGADHVDTLYSKYWLGLTLYEQQKYVEAEQVLRELAQQRERVLGAEHVDTLHSKHMLGVTLCEQQRHAEAEQILRELAQQRERVLGAEHEDTLESKFFLAGSLFEQEKHAEVEQMLRQVVEQRERVLGAEHAGILESKLLLAGLLLVQEKHAEAEQMLRPLAEQSEKVLGTESATTLMTKHSFGWALRSLQKYDEAELLLRQVVEQAERALGAEHSTTLESKSSLGVTLCDQQKYAEAEQLLRHVDQQQEKSLGADHEDTLENRHYLALTLYLQNKHAEAELLVRQVAEQREKVHGADHKRTLESKQLLQKVVAAKMPPAPTQTLAGAASQLGDFFAEGSQRQIAYTDSDIQHVSRLLGQINLKWSKVPRTYVVLRVIGCLELLDAFIDLGVSDVWFPFTEQTLPPCVLPSKRSRFVGAQNLVMTKSVDLEKGEKGQHCFFRTNEPLPLEIKGRLGSGGFGQVDWVLSTISYREYALKRVLRSAVFSGAHNNRRKAECIRQFAAEMKILKRVRHRHVVEFVGSYTDTKHMGLLMSPVADMDLSAYLDRADSATHQELRTFFGCLARALEFLHEQHIRHKDIKPSNILVHRGNVLYTDFGLAFDFTDRDGSTTVSMVNGMTPRYCAPEVADQEPRNTSSDIWSLGVVFLEMTVVLKGRKVRDMYSFLQEHGSMQSYVRTNLAGVDALIAELETTSNSTDNAALEWVRDMVNPQSKLRPTAASLIGSILGARAGEKWGGSRAFCGICCASPDDGDCEDDDILSELDKLEMSQY
;
A
#
# COMPACT_ATOMS: atom_id res chain seq x y z
N MET A 1 21.53 77.84 46.14
CA MET A 1 20.21 77.75 45.49
C MET A 1 19.13 77.70 46.54
N SER A 2 18.11 78.53 46.42
CA SER A 2 16.88 78.41 47.22
C SER A 2 16.20 77.06 46.94
N LEU A 3 15.32 76.59 47.83
CA LEU A 3 14.55 75.36 47.60
C LEU A 3 13.76 75.44 46.27
N PHE A 4 13.31 76.65 45.93
CA PHE A 4 12.62 76.96 44.68
C PHE A 4 13.52 76.82 43.44
N GLU A 5 14.78 77.27 43.52
CA GLU A 5 15.76 77.10 42.43
C GLU A 5 16.22 75.65 42.27
N LYS A 6 16.31 74.87 43.37
CA LYS A 6 16.61 73.44 43.31
C LYS A 6 15.52 72.66 42.56
N ASN A 7 14.24 72.93 42.84
CA ASN A 7 13.13 72.18 42.26
C ASN A 7 12.93 72.40 40.76
N ARG A 8 13.52 73.45 40.16
CA ARG A 8 13.46 73.73 38.72
C ARG A 8 14.62 73.11 37.91
N VAL A 9 15.57 72.44 38.57
CA VAL A 9 16.69 71.78 37.87
C VAL A 9 16.18 70.64 37.00
N GLY A 10 16.62 70.60 35.74
CA GLY A 10 16.21 69.60 34.76
C GLY A 10 14.74 69.70 34.32
N GLU A 11 14.03 70.78 34.66
CA GLU A 11 12.60 70.99 34.35
C GLU A 11 12.34 71.30 32.89
N GLU A 12 13.17 72.14 32.27
CA GLU A 12 13.04 72.46 30.85
C GLU A 12 13.32 71.23 29.98
N GLU A 13 14.36 70.47 30.34
CA GLU A 13 14.74 69.21 29.70
C GLU A 13 13.64 68.16 29.89
N TYR A 14 13.05 68.05 31.08
CA TYR A 14 11.94 67.13 31.32
C TYR A 14 10.75 67.42 30.39
N TRP A 15 10.27 68.67 30.35
CA TRP A 15 9.12 69.03 29.51
C TRP A 15 9.43 68.97 28.01
N LEU A 16 10.67 69.27 27.62
CA LEU A 16 11.12 69.06 26.24
C LEU A 16 11.12 67.58 25.89
N GLY A 17 11.63 66.72 26.77
CA GLY A 17 11.64 65.26 26.59
C GLY A 17 10.24 64.67 26.45
N VAL A 18 9.31 65.05 27.33
CA VAL A 18 7.89 64.61 27.24
C VAL A 18 7.23 65.13 25.96
N ARG A 19 7.52 66.36 25.54
CA ARG A 19 7.03 66.89 24.26
C ARG A 19 7.55 66.10 23.07
N LEU A 20 8.86 65.84 23.03
CA LEU A 20 9.49 65.04 21.98
C LEU A 20 8.93 63.62 21.93
N TYR A 21 8.63 63.02 23.09
CA TYR A 21 7.94 61.74 23.17
C TYR A 21 6.54 61.82 22.51
N ASN A 22 5.75 62.85 22.82
CA ASN A 22 4.43 63.06 22.22
C ASN A 22 4.50 63.35 20.72
N GLU A 23 5.60 63.96 20.25
CA GLU A 23 5.94 64.13 18.82
C GLU A 23 6.49 62.85 18.16
N GLN A 24 6.54 61.73 18.89
CA GLN A 24 7.09 60.43 18.44
C GLN A 24 8.59 60.45 18.10
N ARG A 25 9.33 61.48 18.55
CA ARG A 25 10.78 61.62 18.35
C ARG A 25 11.53 60.96 19.50
N TYR A 26 11.35 59.64 19.63
CA TYR A 26 11.76 58.87 20.82
C TYR A 26 13.27 58.90 21.09
N ALA A 27 14.11 58.88 20.05
CA ALA A 27 15.57 58.92 20.23
C ALA A 27 16.05 60.26 20.84
N GLU A 28 15.47 61.37 20.39
CA GLU A 28 15.77 62.70 20.93
C GLU A 28 15.17 62.87 22.33
N ALA A 29 13.95 62.37 22.55
CA ALA A 29 13.32 62.33 23.86
C ALA A 29 14.16 61.57 24.88
N GLU A 30 14.74 60.43 24.50
CA GLU A 30 15.61 59.64 25.38
C GLU A 30 16.83 60.43 25.83
N GLN A 31 17.52 61.10 24.90
CA GLN A 31 18.72 61.88 25.23
C GLN A 31 18.38 62.97 26.26
N VAL A 32 17.34 63.76 26.00
CA VAL A 32 16.95 64.88 26.86
C VAL A 32 16.40 64.39 28.21
N LEU A 33 15.64 63.29 28.24
CA LEU A 33 15.13 62.70 29.49
C LEU A 33 16.24 62.07 30.33
N ARG A 34 17.25 61.47 29.70
CA ARG A 34 18.44 60.92 30.38
C ARG A 34 19.26 62.05 31.02
N GLU A 35 19.44 63.16 30.31
CA GLU A 35 20.09 64.37 30.85
C GLU A 35 19.30 64.98 32.02
N SER A 36 17.97 65.12 31.89
CA SER A 36 17.09 65.58 32.96
C SER A 36 17.18 64.69 34.21
N ALA A 37 17.11 63.37 34.04
CA ALA A 37 17.20 62.41 35.15
C ALA A 37 18.54 62.51 35.88
N GLN A 38 19.67 62.60 35.16
CA GLN A 38 21.01 62.73 35.74
C GLN A 38 21.20 64.05 36.49
N GLN A 39 20.75 65.17 35.92
CA GLN A 39 20.84 66.48 36.57
C GLN A 39 20.02 66.54 37.86
N ARG A 40 18.78 66.03 37.80
CA ARG A 40 17.87 65.97 38.95
C ARG A 40 18.42 65.06 40.04
N GLU A 41 18.92 63.87 39.68
CA GLU A 41 19.54 62.94 40.64
C GLU A 41 20.74 63.55 41.36
N LYS A 42 21.59 64.31 40.65
CA LYS A 42 22.76 64.96 41.24
C LYS A 42 22.42 66.09 42.22
N VAL A 43 21.34 66.83 41.98
CA VAL A 43 20.99 68.05 42.75
C VAL A 43 19.94 67.78 43.83
N LEU A 44 18.96 66.94 43.50
CA LEU A 44 17.78 66.65 44.31
C LEU A 44 17.90 65.30 45.04
N GLY A 45 18.77 64.42 44.57
CA GLY A 45 18.89 63.03 45.05
C GLY A 45 18.11 62.05 44.18
N ALA A 46 18.47 60.77 44.29
CA ALA A 46 17.86 59.68 43.52
C ALA A 46 16.37 59.48 43.82
N ASP A 47 15.98 59.77 45.07
CA ASP A 47 14.66 59.49 45.63
C ASP A 47 13.69 60.67 45.54
N HIS A 48 14.08 61.78 44.92
CA HIS A 48 13.22 62.96 44.78
C HIS A 48 12.20 62.79 43.64
N ASP A 49 10.93 63.20 43.84
CA ASP A 49 9.81 63.00 42.89
C ASP A 49 10.13 63.42 41.45
N ASN A 50 10.68 64.62 41.25
CA ASN A 50 11.12 65.10 39.93
C ASN A 50 12.18 64.19 39.27
N THR A 51 13.12 63.63 40.03
CA THR A 51 14.08 62.64 39.52
C THR A 51 13.35 61.37 39.07
N LEU A 52 12.41 60.89 39.89
CA LEU A 52 11.60 59.71 39.60
C LEU A 52 10.71 59.90 38.35
N TYR A 53 10.11 61.08 38.16
CA TYR A 53 9.35 61.40 36.94
C TYR A 53 10.21 61.37 35.67
N SER A 54 11.43 61.92 35.72
CA SER A 54 12.34 61.86 34.57
C SER A 54 12.76 60.41 34.27
N LYS A 55 13.02 59.60 35.31
CA LYS A 55 13.32 58.16 35.15
C LYS A 55 12.13 57.37 34.60
N TYR A 56 10.91 57.66 35.03
CA TYR A 56 9.69 57.04 34.50
C TYR A 56 9.56 57.28 32.98
N TRP A 57 9.59 58.56 32.57
CA TRP A 57 9.47 58.91 31.16
C TRP A 57 10.65 58.42 30.32
N LEU A 58 11.85 58.34 30.89
CA LEU A 58 12.99 57.68 30.25
C LEU A 58 12.68 56.19 30.00
N GLY A 59 12.20 55.46 31.00
CA GLY A 59 11.80 54.05 30.87
C GLY A 59 10.72 53.82 29.81
N VAL A 60 9.66 54.66 29.80
CA VAL A 60 8.60 54.62 28.79
C VAL A 60 9.15 54.91 27.38
N THR A 61 10.08 55.86 27.26
CA THR A 61 10.70 56.21 25.98
C THR A 61 11.59 55.08 25.46
N LEU A 62 12.39 54.44 26.33
CA LEU A 62 13.19 53.26 26.00
C LEU A 62 12.31 52.10 25.54
N TYR A 63 11.17 51.88 26.21
CA TYR A 63 10.18 50.89 25.79
C TYR A 63 9.66 51.17 24.37
N LYS A 64 9.32 52.42 24.03
CA LYS A 64 8.86 52.79 22.68
C LYS A 64 9.93 52.62 21.60
N GLN A 65 11.20 52.66 21.98
CA GLN A 65 12.33 52.33 21.09
C GLN A 65 12.64 50.83 21.02
N GLN A 66 11.84 49.97 21.66
CA GLN A 66 12.08 48.52 21.76
C GLN A 66 13.39 48.17 22.50
N LYS A 67 13.95 49.11 23.27
CA LYS A 67 15.11 48.88 24.16
C LYS A 67 14.66 48.28 25.49
N TYR A 68 14.01 47.13 25.44
CA TYR A 68 13.28 46.56 26.58
C TYR A 68 14.17 46.25 27.79
N ALA A 69 15.40 45.76 27.58
CA ALA A 69 16.33 45.46 28.67
C ALA A 69 16.79 46.72 29.43
N GLU A 70 17.08 47.82 28.73
CA GLU A 70 17.40 49.09 29.37
C GLU A 70 16.17 49.70 30.07
N ALA A 71 15.00 49.61 29.42
CA ALA A 71 13.74 50.06 30.01
C ALA A 71 13.43 49.32 31.33
N GLU A 72 13.61 48.00 31.35
CA GLU A 72 13.44 47.17 32.55
C GLU A 72 14.36 47.62 33.67
N GLN A 73 15.67 47.80 33.42
CA GLN A 73 16.62 48.24 34.45
C GLN A 73 16.19 49.56 35.09
N VAL A 74 15.80 50.54 34.27
CA VAL A 74 15.34 51.85 34.75
C VAL A 74 14.03 51.72 35.53
N LEU A 75 13.05 50.95 35.03
CA LEU A 75 11.74 50.79 35.66
C LEU A 75 11.80 49.95 36.95
N GLN A 76 12.65 48.92 37.01
CA GLN A 76 12.82 48.09 38.19
C GLN A 76 13.47 48.88 39.32
N LEU A 77 14.53 49.66 39.02
CA LEU A 77 15.14 50.57 39.99
C LEU A 77 14.15 51.63 40.47
N LEU A 78 13.35 52.18 39.56
CA LEU A 78 12.30 53.15 39.88
C LEU A 78 11.25 52.58 40.85
N VAL A 79 10.78 51.35 40.61
CA VAL A 79 9.82 50.67 41.49
C VAL A 79 10.40 50.44 42.88
N VAL A 80 11.69 50.08 43.00
CA VAL A 80 12.37 49.92 44.30
C VAL A 80 12.47 51.26 45.04
N GLN A 81 12.97 52.31 44.37
CA GLN A 81 13.11 53.65 44.96
C GLN A 81 11.77 54.22 45.44
N GLN A 82 10.69 54.00 44.68
CA GLN A 82 9.35 54.43 45.07
C GLN A 82 8.75 53.60 46.23
N ARG A 83 9.14 52.33 46.40
CA ARG A 83 8.70 51.50 47.56
C ARG A 83 9.34 51.96 48.87
N GLU A 84 10.58 52.46 48.83
CA GLU A 84 11.31 52.90 50.02
C GLU A 84 10.86 54.28 50.52
N ASN A 85 10.33 55.13 49.62
CA ASN A 85 9.76 56.44 49.94
C ASN A 85 8.30 56.38 50.44
N VAL A 86 8.08 55.82 51.63
CA VAL A 86 6.74 55.68 52.23
C VAL A 86 6.30 56.97 52.95
N LEU A 87 6.14 58.10 52.25
CA LEU A 87 5.49 59.28 52.82
C LEU A 87 4.72 60.11 51.77
N GLY A 88 3.48 59.68 51.49
CA GLY A 88 2.38 60.60 51.11
C GLY A 88 2.21 60.93 49.62
N ALA A 89 0.94 60.91 49.19
CA ALA A 89 0.35 61.46 47.97
C ALA A 89 0.66 60.84 46.58
N ASP A 90 1.81 60.24 46.29
CA ASP A 90 2.16 59.82 44.91
C ASP A 90 2.13 58.31 44.60
N TYR A 91 1.24 57.56 45.27
CA TYR A 91 1.04 56.12 45.05
C TYR A 91 0.57 55.78 43.61
N ILE A 92 0.07 56.76 42.85
CA ILE A 92 -0.34 56.59 41.44
C ILE A 92 0.89 56.34 40.54
N ASN A 93 2.05 56.92 40.86
CA ASN A 93 3.23 56.85 39.99
C ASN A 93 3.97 55.51 40.11
N ILE A 94 3.97 54.89 41.30
CA ILE A 94 4.50 53.53 41.46
C ILE A 94 3.67 52.51 40.70
N PHE A 95 2.35 52.69 40.65
CA PHE A 95 1.49 51.81 39.88
C PHE A 95 1.75 51.90 38.37
N ASN A 96 1.94 53.11 37.84
CA ASN A 96 2.32 53.29 36.44
C ASN A 96 3.70 52.70 36.14
N SER A 97 4.65 52.84 37.07
CA SER A 97 5.99 52.26 36.93
C SER A 97 5.96 50.73 36.93
N LYS A 98 5.20 50.11 37.86
CA LYS A 98 4.95 48.65 37.90
C LYS A 98 4.21 48.15 36.67
N TYR A 99 3.21 48.91 36.20
CA TYR A 99 2.47 48.59 34.98
C TYR A 99 3.43 48.53 33.78
N MET A 100 4.24 49.58 33.61
CA MET A 100 5.21 49.64 32.53
C MET A 100 6.31 48.57 32.67
N LEU A 101 6.73 48.23 33.88
CA LEU A 101 7.65 47.12 34.14
C LEU A 101 7.03 45.78 33.69
N GLY A 102 5.78 45.51 34.09
CA GLY A 102 5.05 44.31 33.68
C GLY A 102 4.89 44.19 32.17
N VAL A 103 4.53 45.30 31.49
CA VAL A 103 4.44 45.35 30.02
C VAL A 103 5.83 45.16 29.37
N THR A 104 6.89 45.71 29.95
CA THR A 104 8.26 45.56 29.43
C THR A 104 8.76 44.12 29.57
N LEU A 105 8.47 43.45 30.69
CA LEU A 105 8.78 42.03 30.90
C LEU A 105 7.98 41.14 29.93
N TYR A 106 6.73 41.50 29.66
CA TYR A 106 5.89 40.82 28.67
C TYR A 106 6.51 40.87 27.26
N GLU A 107 6.97 42.04 26.79
CA GLU A 107 7.60 42.18 25.47
C GLU A 107 8.93 41.41 25.37
N GLN A 108 9.59 41.15 26.50
CA GLN A 108 10.75 40.25 26.59
C GLN A 108 10.39 38.76 26.66
N GLN A 109 9.11 38.40 26.52
CA GLN A 109 8.59 37.03 26.65
C GLN A 109 8.79 36.41 28.05
N ARG A 110 9.08 37.22 29.07
CA ARG A 110 9.24 36.80 30.47
C ARG A 110 7.89 36.83 31.18
N TYR A 111 6.96 36.01 30.69
CA TYR A 111 5.54 36.08 31.08
C TYR A 111 5.28 35.80 32.56
N ALA A 112 6.02 34.86 33.18
CA ALA A 112 5.85 34.52 34.59
C ALA A 112 6.23 35.68 35.52
N GLU A 113 7.29 36.42 35.20
CA GLU A 113 7.70 37.59 35.97
C GLU A 113 6.77 38.78 35.74
N ALA A 114 6.30 38.95 34.49
CA ALA A 114 5.26 39.93 34.16
C ALA A 114 3.96 39.67 34.93
N GLU A 115 3.53 38.40 35.03
CA GLU A 115 2.37 37.97 35.82
C GLU A 115 2.53 38.37 37.28
N GLN A 116 3.67 38.06 37.91
CA GLN A 116 3.91 38.40 39.31
C GLN A 116 3.77 39.91 39.56
N VAL A 117 4.44 40.72 38.73
CA VAL A 117 4.40 42.19 38.86
C VAL A 117 2.98 42.75 38.62
N LEU A 118 2.27 42.24 37.61
CA LEU A 118 0.93 42.69 37.27
C LEU A 118 -0.12 42.22 38.29
N GLN A 119 0.04 41.03 38.87
CA GLN A 119 -0.85 40.50 39.91
C GLN A 119 -0.71 41.29 41.21
N GLU A 120 0.53 41.58 41.64
CA GLU A 120 0.78 42.50 42.76
C GLU A 120 0.17 43.88 42.50
N LEU A 121 0.34 44.41 41.28
CA LEU A 121 -0.21 45.70 40.88
C LEU A 121 -1.73 45.73 40.93
N VAL A 122 -2.42 44.71 40.41
CA VAL A 122 -3.90 44.62 40.44
C VAL A 122 -4.38 44.63 41.89
N GLN A 123 -3.81 43.80 42.76
CA GLN A 123 -4.21 43.71 44.17
C GLN A 123 -4.01 45.04 44.92
N GLU A 124 -2.92 45.74 44.66
CA GLU A 124 -2.66 47.05 45.27
C GLU A 124 -3.59 48.14 44.70
N ARG A 125 -3.81 48.18 43.38
CA ARG A 125 -4.73 49.12 42.72
C ARG A 125 -6.17 48.93 43.17
N GLU A 126 -6.63 47.70 43.35
CA GLU A 126 -7.97 47.40 43.89
C GLU A 126 -8.15 47.94 45.31
N LYS A 127 -7.13 47.83 46.17
CA LYS A 127 -7.17 48.34 47.55
C LYS A 127 -7.14 49.87 47.62
N VAL A 128 -6.37 50.52 46.76
CA VAL A 128 -6.11 51.97 46.82
C VAL A 128 -7.08 52.77 45.95
N SER A 129 -7.21 52.39 44.67
CA SER A 129 -8.00 53.11 43.67
C SER A 129 -9.42 52.55 43.51
N GLY A 130 -9.66 51.33 44.01
CA GLY A 130 -10.93 50.62 43.85
C GLY A 130 -10.95 49.72 42.61
N ALA A 131 -11.82 48.72 42.64
CA ALA A 131 -11.95 47.71 41.57
C ALA A 131 -12.48 48.29 40.24
N ASP A 132 -13.27 49.37 40.29
CA ASP A 132 -13.91 49.99 39.13
C ASP A 132 -13.06 51.11 38.48
N HIS A 133 -11.88 51.42 39.05
CA HIS A 133 -11.01 52.45 38.49
C HIS A 133 -10.41 52.01 37.14
N VAL A 134 -10.38 52.92 36.16
CA VAL A 134 -9.98 52.62 34.77
C VAL A 134 -8.60 51.96 34.69
N ASP A 135 -7.62 52.46 35.45
CA ASP A 135 -6.27 51.89 35.50
C ASP A 135 -6.21 50.52 36.18
N THR A 136 -7.10 50.25 37.15
CA THR A 136 -7.24 48.91 37.76
C THR A 136 -7.75 47.93 36.70
N LEU A 137 -8.75 48.34 35.92
CA LEU A 137 -9.32 47.53 34.84
C LEU A 137 -8.32 47.29 33.69
N GLU A 138 -7.48 48.28 33.35
CA GLU A 138 -6.36 48.08 32.40
C GLU A 138 -5.31 47.11 32.94
N SER A 139 -5.01 47.17 34.24
CA SER A 139 -4.09 46.22 34.86
C SER A 139 -4.65 44.79 34.86
N LYS A 140 -5.94 44.62 35.18
CA LYS A 140 -6.64 43.33 35.09
C LYS A 140 -6.63 42.79 33.66
N TYR A 141 -6.90 43.66 32.69
CA TYR A 141 -6.84 43.31 31.28
C TYR A 141 -5.43 42.82 30.88
N ARG A 142 -4.37 43.56 31.25
CA ARG A 142 -2.98 43.15 30.96
C ARG A 142 -2.56 41.87 31.65
N LEU A 143 -2.99 41.67 32.89
CA LEU A 143 -2.77 40.42 33.62
C LEU A 143 -3.46 39.26 32.90
N GLY A 144 -4.74 39.41 32.55
CA GLY A 144 -5.49 38.40 31.80
C GLY A 144 -4.85 38.05 30.46
N PHE A 145 -4.40 39.04 29.70
CA PHE A 145 -3.67 38.82 28.45
C PHE A 145 -2.31 38.12 28.66
N THR A 146 -1.59 38.45 29.73
CA THR A 146 -0.32 37.78 30.09
C THR A 146 -0.55 36.32 30.47
N LEU A 147 -1.61 36.03 31.23
CA LEU A 147 -2.03 34.67 31.58
C LEU A 147 -2.42 33.86 30.35
N TYR A 148 -3.11 34.47 29.38
CA TYR A 148 -3.43 33.84 28.10
C TYR A 148 -2.16 33.40 27.36
N LYS A 149 -1.10 34.23 27.32
CA LYS A 149 0.19 33.84 26.70
C LYS A 149 0.91 32.71 27.42
N GLN A 150 0.64 32.51 28.69
CA GLN A 150 1.12 31.35 29.45
C GLN A 150 0.22 30.11 29.33
N GLN A 151 -0.83 30.17 28.51
CA GLN A 151 -1.83 29.10 28.37
C GLN A 151 -2.62 28.83 29.67
N LYS A 152 -2.60 29.76 30.63
CA LYS A 152 -3.40 29.73 31.85
C LYS A 152 -4.81 30.26 31.58
N TYR A 153 -5.54 29.61 30.67
CA TYR A 153 -6.77 30.18 30.11
C TYR A 153 -7.89 30.39 31.12
N ALA A 154 -8.04 29.51 32.12
CA ALA A 154 -9.06 29.64 33.15
C ALA A 154 -8.86 30.89 34.02
N GLU A 155 -7.62 31.19 34.41
CA GLU A 155 -7.28 32.39 35.17
C GLU A 155 -7.38 33.65 34.31
N ALA A 156 -6.97 33.54 33.03
CA ALA A 156 -7.13 34.62 32.05
C ALA A 156 -8.60 34.99 31.84
N GLU A 157 -9.50 34.00 31.72
CA GLU A 157 -10.95 34.21 31.59
C GLU A 157 -11.49 35.00 32.77
N GLN A 158 -11.10 34.65 34.00
CA GLN A 158 -11.55 35.37 35.19
C GLN A 158 -11.18 36.85 35.10
N MET A 159 -9.90 37.16 34.86
CA MET A 159 -9.41 38.53 34.80
C MET A 159 -10.02 39.33 33.64
N LEU A 160 -10.15 38.72 32.47
CA LEU A 160 -10.71 39.37 31.27
C LEU A 160 -12.23 39.56 31.37
N ARG A 161 -12.96 38.61 31.97
CA ARG A 161 -14.42 38.72 32.19
C ARG A 161 -14.72 39.83 33.19
N GLU A 162 -14.00 39.88 34.31
CA GLU A 162 -14.14 40.96 35.29
C GLU A 162 -13.83 42.32 34.66
N SER A 163 -12.73 42.42 33.89
CA SER A 163 -12.34 43.65 33.21
C SER A 163 -13.40 44.09 32.19
N ALA A 164 -13.88 43.18 31.33
CA ALA A 164 -14.88 43.49 30.31
C ALA A 164 -16.22 43.95 30.91
N GLN A 165 -16.73 43.25 31.92
CA GLN A 165 -18.01 43.58 32.56
C GLN A 165 -17.95 44.94 33.28
N GLN A 166 -16.85 45.23 33.97
CA GLN A 166 -16.73 46.47 34.73
C GLN A 166 -16.41 47.65 33.81
N ARG A 167 -15.63 47.45 32.75
CA ARG A 167 -15.45 48.46 31.69
C ARG A 167 -16.76 48.79 31.00
N GLU A 168 -17.63 47.80 30.75
CA GLU A 168 -18.95 48.06 30.17
C GLU A 168 -19.84 48.94 31.08
N LYS A 169 -19.75 48.76 32.40
CA LYS A 169 -20.47 49.61 33.37
C LYS A 169 -19.89 51.02 33.49
N VAL A 170 -18.56 51.15 33.50
CA VAL A 170 -17.85 52.41 33.79
C VAL A 170 -17.66 53.27 32.54
N LEU A 171 -17.21 52.66 31.45
CA LEU A 171 -16.86 53.32 30.19
C LEU A 171 -17.99 53.22 29.15
N GLY A 172 -18.92 52.30 29.35
CA GLY A 172 -19.97 51.98 28.40
C GLY A 172 -19.63 50.76 27.54
N ALA A 173 -20.70 50.18 26.99
CA ALA A 173 -20.70 49.06 26.06
C ALA A 173 -19.85 49.29 24.79
N ASP A 174 -19.79 50.54 24.36
CA ASP A 174 -19.30 50.97 23.05
C ASP A 174 -17.85 51.48 23.10
N HIS A 175 -17.25 51.55 24.29
CA HIS A 175 -15.89 52.05 24.45
C HIS A 175 -14.86 51.04 23.92
N ASP A 176 -13.83 51.51 23.20
CA ASP A 176 -12.80 50.67 22.58
C ASP A 176 -12.14 49.67 23.57
N ASN A 177 -11.72 50.15 24.74
CA ASN A 177 -11.18 49.28 25.81
C ASN A 177 -12.15 48.19 26.30
N THR A 178 -13.47 48.48 26.36
CA THR A 178 -14.49 47.47 26.68
C THR A 178 -14.51 46.40 25.60
N LEU A 179 -14.57 46.82 24.33
CA LEU A 179 -14.60 45.92 23.17
C LEU A 179 -13.29 45.14 23.02
N TYR A 180 -12.15 45.70 23.41
CA TYR A 180 -10.84 45.01 23.40
C TYR A 180 -10.79 43.92 24.46
N SER A 181 -11.35 44.20 25.64
CA SER A 181 -11.45 43.20 26.72
C SER A 181 -12.41 42.07 26.35
N LYS A 182 -13.55 42.39 25.70
CA LYS A 182 -14.47 41.39 25.15
C LYS A 182 -13.82 40.53 24.06
N TYR A 183 -13.06 41.14 23.15
CA TYR A 183 -12.29 40.40 22.14
C TYR A 183 -11.36 39.35 22.76
N TRP A 184 -10.52 39.75 23.73
CA TRP A 184 -9.60 38.83 24.40
C TRP A 184 -10.31 37.79 25.26
N LEU A 185 -11.44 38.15 25.88
CA LEU A 185 -12.30 37.18 26.55
C LEU A 185 -12.83 36.13 25.56
N GLY A 186 -13.29 36.57 24.39
CA GLY A 186 -13.74 35.67 23.30
C GLY A 186 -12.66 34.69 22.86
N LEU A 187 -11.42 35.17 22.60
CA LEU A 187 -10.28 34.29 22.30
C LEU A 187 -10.00 33.30 23.43
N THR A 188 -10.01 33.78 24.68
CA THR A 188 -9.71 32.93 25.84
C THR A 188 -10.76 31.86 26.05
N LEU A 189 -12.03 32.15 25.74
CA LEU A 189 -13.12 31.18 25.73
C LEU A 189 -12.99 30.18 24.58
N TYR A 190 -12.55 30.63 23.40
CA TYR A 190 -12.26 29.77 22.26
C TYR A 190 -11.15 28.75 22.58
N GLU A 191 -10.02 29.17 23.17
CA GLU A 191 -8.94 28.23 23.57
C GLU A 191 -9.38 27.22 24.64
N GLN A 192 -10.40 27.57 25.44
CA GLN A 192 -11.01 26.65 26.41
C GLN A 192 -12.09 25.76 25.80
N GLN A 193 -12.30 25.82 24.49
CA GLN A 193 -13.36 25.10 23.77
C GLN A 193 -14.79 25.47 24.24
N LYS A 194 -14.94 26.63 24.91
CA LYS A 194 -16.24 27.19 25.32
C LYS A 194 -16.86 28.00 24.18
N TYR A 195 -17.03 27.36 23.02
CA TYR A 195 -17.34 28.06 21.78
C TYR A 195 -18.67 28.82 21.80
N ALA A 196 -19.71 28.28 22.46
CA ALA A 196 -21.01 28.96 22.57
C ALA A 196 -20.93 30.29 23.33
N GLU A 197 -20.14 30.36 24.41
CA GLU A 197 -19.91 31.62 25.14
C GLU A 197 -19.01 32.57 24.34
N ALA A 198 -17.98 32.03 23.66
CA ALA A 198 -17.10 32.81 22.80
C ALA A 198 -17.88 33.50 21.66
N GLU A 199 -18.81 32.78 21.02
CA GLU A 199 -19.70 33.30 19.97
C GLU A 199 -20.49 34.49 20.48
N GLN A 200 -21.15 34.37 21.63
CA GLN A 200 -21.95 35.46 22.19
C GLN A 200 -21.10 36.72 22.41
N VAL A 201 -19.94 36.58 23.07
CA VAL A 201 -19.07 37.73 23.39
C VAL A 201 -18.48 38.36 22.13
N LEU A 202 -18.04 37.55 21.15
CA LEU A 202 -17.46 38.03 19.90
C LEU A 202 -18.52 38.67 19.00
N GLN A 203 -19.73 38.11 18.93
CA GLN A 203 -20.83 38.65 18.14
C GLN A 203 -21.28 40.02 18.67
N GLU A 204 -21.42 40.17 20.00
CA GLU A 204 -21.68 41.47 20.62
C GLU A 204 -20.57 42.49 20.29
N SER A 205 -19.30 42.07 20.38
CA SER A 205 -18.17 42.94 20.07
C SER A 205 -18.17 43.36 18.60
N VAL A 206 -18.43 42.43 17.67
CA VAL A 206 -18.49 42.72 16.22
C VAL A 206 -19.63 43.70 15.92
N GLN A 207 -20.83 43.44 16.44
CA GLN A 207 -22.00 44.27 16.19
C GLN A 207 -21.79 45.71 16.64
N LYS A 208 -21.26 45.91 17.86
CA LYS A 208 -20.94 47.24 18.39
C LYS A 208 -19.84 47.92 17.59
N ARG A 209 -18.74 47.21 17.29
CA ARG A 209 -17.63 47.77 16.48
C ARG A 209 -18.06 48.22 15.09
N GLU A 210 -19.01 47.52 14.45
CA GLU A 210 -19.56 47.95 13.15
C GLU A 210 -20.46 49.20 13.23
N GLN A 211 -21.01 49.52 14.41
CA GLN A 211 -21.82 50.72 14.61
C GLN A 211 -20.97 51.97 14.91
N ILE A 212 -19.82 51.80 15.57
CA ILE A 212 -19.03 52.91 16.15
C ILE A 212 -17.79 53.22 15.31
N SER A 213 -17.08 52.19 14.86
CA SER A 213 -15.89 52.33 14.03
C SER A 213 -16.26 52.17 12.56
N SER A 214 -15.38 52.58 11.64
CA SER A 214 -15.58 52.18 10.25
C SER A 214 -15.59 50.66 10.21
N ALA A 215 -16.51 50.09 9.43
CA ALA A 215 -16.66 48.64 9.35
C ALA A 215 -15.42 47.93 8.72
N ASP A 216 -14.39 48.72 8.40
CA ASP A 216 -13.10 48.42 7.79
C ASP A 216 -11.94 48.52 8.81
N HIS A 217 -12.20 48.93 10.06
CA HIS A 217 -11.18 49.02 11.10
C HIS A 217 -10.61 47.65 11.44
N VAL A 218 -9.28 47.57 11.62
CA VAL A 218 -8.51 46.34 11.80
C VAL A 218 -9.07 45.46 12.93
N ASP A 219 -9.38 46.06 14.09
CA ASP A 219 -9.96 45.32 15.24
C ASP A 219 -11.33 44.70 14.96
N THR A 220 -12.15 45.35 14.12
CA THR A 220 -13.45 44.81 13.68
C THR A 220 -13.23 43.57 12.81
N LEU A 221 -12.23 43.63 11.93
CA LEU A 221 -11.88 42.51 11.06
C LEU A 221 -11.28 41.34 11.86
N TYR A 222 -10.45 41.59 12.89
CA TYR A 222 -9.98 40.54 13.80
C TYR A 222 -11.12 39.90 14.59
N SER A 223 -12.02 40.71 15.16
CA SER A 223 -13.16 40.18 15.93
C SER A 223 -14.07 39.29 15.06
N LYS A 224 -14.27 39.66 13.79
CA LYS A 224 -15.01 38.85 12.80
C LYS A 224 -14.31 37.56 12.41
N TYR A 225 -12.99 37.59 12.27
CA TYR A 225 -12.20 36.40 11.99
C TYR A 225 -12.42 35.34 13.06
N TRP A 226 -12.27 35.72 14.33
CA TRP A 226 -12.47 34.82 15.46
C TRP A 226 -13.91 34.38 15.65
N LEU A 227 -14.90 35.24 15.35
CA LEU A 227 -16.30 34.83 15.28
C LEU A 227 -16.51 33.73 14.22
N GLY A 228 -15.92 33.90 13.02
CA GLY A 228 -15.98 32.90 11.96
C GLY A 228 -15.37 31.56 12.37
N LEU A 229 -14.19 31.56 13.00
CA LEU A 229 -13.56 30.35 13.53
C LEU A 229 -14.39 29.71 14.65
N THR A 230 -14.94 30.51 15.56
CA THR A 230 -15.78 30.02 16.66
C THR A 230 -17.07 29.36 16.14
N LEU A 231 -17.65 29.88 15.06
CA LEU A 231 -18.81 29.27 14.40
C LEU A 231 -18.41 27.97 13.67
N TYR A 232 -17.23 27.93 13.06
CA TYR A 232 -16.67 26.73 12.43
C TYR A 232 -16.51 25.59 13.45
N GLU A 233 -15.89 25.85 14.60
CA GLU A 233 -15.70 24.83 15.66
C GLU A 233 -17.01 24.30 16.25
N GLN A 234 -18.09 25.10 16.19
CA GLN A 234 -19.43 24.67 16.56
C GLN A 234 -20.15 23.90 15.46
N GLN A 235 -19.49 23.63 14.33
CA GLN A 235 -20.08 23.01 13.14
C GLN A 235 -21.24 23.84 12.54
N LYS A 236 -21.33 25.14 12.87
CA LYS A 236 -22.29 26.10 12.30
C LYS A 236 -21.74 26.66 10.98
N TYR A 237 -21.40 25.76 10.05
CA TYR A 237 -20.63 26.11 8.86
C TYR A 237 -21.33 27.13 7.95
N ALA A 238 -22.66 27.07 7.82
CA ALA A 238 -23.42 28.02 7.01
C ALA A 238 -23.35 29.47 7.56
N GLU A 239 -23.31 29.64 8.89
CA GLU A 239 -23.14 30.95 9.52
C GLU A 239 -21.69 31.44 9.43
N ALA A 240 -20.73 30.52 9.64
CA ALA A 240 -19.30 30.79 9.47
C ALA A 240 -18.97 31.27 8.06
N GLU A 241 -19.54 30.64 7.02
CA GLU A 241 -19.36 31.03 5.62
C GLU A 241 -19.79 32.48 5.39
N GLN A 242 -20.97 32.88 5.89
CA GLN A 242 -21.46 34.24 5.71
C GLN A 242 -20.55 35.28 6.37
N VAL A 243 -20.02 34.98 7.57
CA VAL A 243 -19.10 35.87 8.29
C VAL A 243 -17.76 35.96 7.57
N LEU A 244 -17.17 34.81 7.22
CA LEU A 244 -15.85 34.70 6.59
C LEU A 244 -15.85 35.27 5.16
N GLN A 245 -16.89 35.04 4.37
CA GLN A 245 -17.00 35.58 3.01
C GLN A 245 -17.05 37.11 3.02
N LYS A 246 -17.87 37.71 3.90
CA LYS A 246 -17.91 39.17 4.09
C LYS A 246 -16.58 39.73 4.60
N LEU A 247 -15.90 38.98 5.48
CA LEU A 247 -14.58 39.36 6.00
C LEU A 247 -13.52 39.37 4.90
N VAL A 248 -13.44 38.32 4.07
CA VAL A 248 -12.50 38.23 2.94
C VAL A 248 -12.71 39.42 2.00
N GLN A 249 -13.96 39.68 1.57
CA GLN A 249 -14.27 40.79 0.67
C GLN A 249 -13.84 42.16 1.24
N LYS A 250 -13.99 42.37 2.56
CA LYS A 250 -13.52 43.59 3.21
C LYS A 250 -11.99 43.66 3.29
N ARG A 251 -11.34 42.57 3.74
CA ARG A 251 -9.87 42.50 3.83
C ARG A 251 -9.19 42.69 2.47
N GLU A 252 -9.76 42.16 1.40
CA GLU A 252 -9.28 42.41 0.03
C GLU A 252 -9.32 43.89 -0.37
N LYS A 253 -10.36 44.63 0.03
CA LYS A 253 -10.51 46.06 -0.26
C LYS A 253 -9.61 46.94 0.62
N VAL A 254 -9.46 46.60 1.90
CA VAL A 254 -8.77 47.43 2.90
C VAL A 254 -7.27 47.15 2.92
N SER A 255 -6.90 45.86 3.02
CA SER A 255 -5.52 45.42 3.20
C SER A 255 -4.89 44.91 1.89
N GLY A 256 -5.72 44.56 0.90
CA GLY A 256 -5.29 43.96 -0.36
C GLY A 256 -5.45 42.44 -0.36
N ALA A 257 -5.58 41.88 -1.57
CA ALA A 257 -5.82 40.45 -1.76
C ALA A 257 -4.62 39.56 -1.37
N ASP A 258 -3.41 40.11 -1.38
CA ASP A 258 -2.16 39.39 -1.09
C ASP A 258 -1.68 39.62 0.36
N HIS A 259 -2.45 40.35 1.19
CA HIS A 259 -2.12 40.55 2.60
C HIS A 259 -2.31 39.25 3.40
N VAL A 260 -1.38 38.93 4.30
CA VAL A 260 -1.33 37.67 5.06
C VAL A 260 -2.65 37.37 5.79
N ASP A 261 -3.23 38.36 6.47
CA ASP A 261 -4.53 38.21 7.15
C ASP A 261 -5.69 37.92 6.18
N THR A 262 -5.65 38.46 4.96
CA THR A 262 -6.63 38.14 3.91
C THR A 262 -6.50 36.68 3.50
N LEU A 263 -5.27 36.20 3.31
CA LEU A 263 -4.98 34.81 2.96
C LEU A 263 -5.40 33.83 4.06
N TYR A 264 -5.20 34.16 5.34
CA TYR A 264 -5.73 33.36 6.45
C TYR A 264 -7.26 33.29 6.44
N SER A 265 -7.96 34.41 6.23
CA SER A 265 -9.43 34.38 6.12
C SER A 265 -9.93 33.55 4.94
N LYS A 266 -9.24 33.61 3.79
CA LYS A 266 -9.55 32.79 2.61
C LYS A 266 -9.39 31.29 2.90
N TYR A 267 -8.34 30.91 3.63
CA TYR A 267 -8.13 29.51 4.02
C TYR A 267 -9.31 28.95 4.80
N TRP A 268 -9.74 29.68 5.83
CA TRP A 268 -10.88 29.28 6.66
C TRP A 268 -12.20 29.31 5.91
N LEU A 269 -12.38 30.23 4.97
CA LEU A 269 -13.53 30.20 4.06
C LEU A 269 -13.53 28.92 3.21
N GLY A 270 -12.38 28.56 2.64
CA GLY A 270 -12.20 27.33 1.86
C GLY A 270 -12.51 26.07 2.67
N LEU A 271 -12.00 25.97 3.90
CA LEU A 271 -12.31 24.88 4.83
C LEU A 271 -13.81 24.82 5.17
N THR A 272 -14.42 25.98 5.46
CA THR A 272 -15.85 26.06 5.79
C THR A 272 -16.74 25.61 4.64
N LEU A 273 -16.33 25.88 3.40
CA LEU A 273 -17.03 25.40 2.20
C LEU A 273 -16.83 23.89 2.01
N TYR A 274 -15.63 23.37 2.28
CA TYR A 274 -15.33 21.95 2.24
C TYR A 274 -16.20 21.15 3.22
N GLU A 275 -16.30 21.59 4.48
CA GLU A 275 -17.14 20.95 5.51
C GLU A 275 -18.64 20.97 5.18
N GLN A 276 -19.10 21.94 4.39
CA GLN A 276 -20.47 21.97 3.85
C GLN A 276 -20.67 21.08 2.62
N GLN A 277 -19.64 20.33 2.21
CA GLN A 277 -19.62 19.52 0.98
C GLN A 277 -19.78 20.36 -0.29
N LYS A 278 -19.53 21.68 -0.22
CA LYS A 278 -19.55 22.61 -1.36
C LYS A 278 -18.20 22.59 -2.07
N TYR A 279 -17.79 21.40 -2.52
CA TYR A 279 -16.42 21.14 -2.97
C TYR A 279 -15.97 21.97 -4.17
N VAL A 280 -16.88 22.32 -5.09
CA VAL A 280 -16.56 23.14 -6.28
C VAL A 280 -16.18 24.57 -5.88
N GLU A 281 -16.92 25.15 -4.92
CA GLU A 281 -16.67 26.51 -4.43
C GLU A 281 -15.42 26.54 -3.54
N ALA A 282 -15.23 25.50 -2.71
CA ALA A 282 -14.02 25.32 -1.92
C ALA A 282 -12.77 25.22 -2.81
N GLU A 283 -12.81 24.44 -3.88
CA GLU A 283 -11.69 24.31 -4.85
C GLU A 283 -11.32 25.66 -5.44
N GLN A 284 -12.31 26.47 -5.86
CA GLN A 284 -12.04 27.78 -6.45
C GLN A 284 -11.27 28.68 -5.46
N VAL A 285 -11.78 28.78 -4.23
CA VAL A 285 -11.15 29.60 -3.17
C VAL A 285 -9.75 29.08 -2.82
N LEU A 286 -9.59 27.76 -2.64
CA LEU A 286 -8.33 27.13 -2.24
C LEU A 286 -7.28 27.18 -3.36
N ARG A 287 -7.68 27.08 -4.63
CA ARG A 287 -6.78 27.21 -5.78
C ARG A 287 -6.24 28.63 -5.92
N GLU A 288 -7.10 29.62 -5.83
CA GLU A 288 -6.68 31.02 -5.83
C GLU A 288 -5.75 31.30 -4.64
N LEU A 289 -6.12 30.84 -3.44
CA LEU A 289 -5.31 31.00 -2.24
C LEU A 289 -3.92 30.36 -2.36
N ALA A 290 -3.83 29.11 -2.84
CA ALA A 290 -2.56 28.42 -2.99
C ALA A 290 -1.61 29.18 -3.93
N GLN A 291 -2.12 29.72 -5.04
CA GLN A 291 -1.34 30.55 -5.95
C GLN A 291 -0.91 31.88 -5.30
N GLN A 292 -1.79 32.53 -4.55
CA GLN A 292 -1.45 33.77 -3.84
C GLN A 292 -0.37 33.54 -2.77
N ARG A 293 -0.53 32.51 -1.93
CA ARG A 293 0.46 32.14 -0.91
C ARG A 293 1.81 31.76 -1.51
N GLU A 294 1.82 31.05 -2.64
CA GLU A 294 3.05 30.72 -3.34
C GLU A 294 3.79 31.98 -3.85
N ARG A 295 3.07 33.00 -4.32
CA ARG A 295 3.67 34.28 -4.73
C ARG A 295 4.17 35.13 -3.55
N VAL A 296 3.43 35.15 -2.44
CA VAL A 296 3.69 36.05 -1.30
C VAL A 296 4.68 35.44 -0.29
N LEU A 297 4.48 34.18 0.07
CA LEU A 297 5.23 33.46 1.10
C LEU A 297 6.27 32.51 0.51
N GLY A 298 6.12 32.13 -0.76
CA GLY A 298 6.95 31.14 -1.44
C GLY A 298 6.30 29.75 -1.48
N ALA A 299 6.79 28.92 -2.42
CA ALA A 299 6.26 27.57 -2.68
C ALA A 299 6.46 26.59 -1.51
N GLU A 300 7.52 26.77 -0.72
CA GLU A 300 7.92 25.88 0.38
C GLU A 300 7.45 26.36 1.76
N HIS A 301 6.72 27.48 1.84
CA HIS A 301 6.18 27.96 3.11
C HIS A 301 5.07 27.03 3.62
N VAL A 302 5.05 26.74 4.92
CA VAL A 302 4.11 25.78 5.55
C VAL A 302 2.65 26.09 5.21
N ASP A 303 2.22 27.35 5.34
CA ASP A 303 0.86 27.77 4.96
C ASP A 303 0.52 27.55 3.47
N THR A 304 1.50 27.70 2.57
CA THR A 304 1.32 27.39 1.14
C THR A 304 1.10 25.90 0.95
N LEU A 305 1.87 25.07 1.66
CA LEU A 305 1.76 23.61 1.63
C LEU A 305 0.41 23.14 2.22
N HIS A 306 -0.09 23.75 3.31
CA HIS A 306 -1.43 23.47 3.85
C HIS A 306 -2.54 23.82 2.86
N SER A 307 -2.46 24.96 2.17
CA SER A 307 -3.45 25.29 1.13
C SER A 307 -3.44 24.32 -0.04
N LYS A 308 -2.26 23.90 -0.49
CA LYS A 308 -2.12 22.88 -1.55
C LYS A 308 -2.67 21.53 -1.11
N HIS A 309 -2.48 21.16 0.16
CA HIS A 309 -3.04 19.95 0.75
C HIS A 309 -4.56 19.95 0.67
N MET A 310 -5.20 20.98 1.22
CA MET A 310 -6.66 21.09 1.20
C MET A 310 -7.23 21.14 -0.21
N LEU A 311 -6.53 21.78 -1.15
CA LEU A 311 -6.91 21.74 -2.57
C LEU A 311 -6.87 20.31 -3.13
N GLY A 312 -5.81 19.55 -2.83
CA GLY A 312 -5.67 18.14 -3.22
C GLY A 312 -6.78 17.27 -2.64
N VAL A 313 -7.07 17.41 -1.34
CA VAL A 313 -8.18 16.70 -0.66
C VAL A 313 -9.53 17.06 -1.29
N THR A 314 -9.79 18.35 -1.53
CA THR A 314 -11.03 18.81 -2.18
C THR A 314 -11.21 18.22 -3.58
N LEU A 315 -10.13 18.06 -4.35
CA LEU A 315 -10.18 17.41 -5.65
C LEU A 315 -10.44 15.90 -5.56
N CYS A 316 -9.97 15.22 -4.51
CA CYS A 316 -10.31 13.83 -4.24
C CYS A 316 -11.81 13.67 -3.99
N GLU A 317 -12.43 14.54 -3.18
CA GLU A 317 -13.88 14.51 -2.92
C GLU A 317 -14.73 14.75 -4.19
N GLN A 318 -14.20 15.52 -5.14
CA GLN A 318 -14.83 15.70 -6.46
C GLN A 318 -14.59 14.53 -7.44
N GLN A 319 -13.96 13.43 -7.00
CA GLN A 319 -13.57 12.29 -7.84
C GLN A 319 -12.58 12.66 -8.96
N ARG A 320 -11.90 13.80 -8.86
CA ARG A 320 -10.90 14.29 -9.85
C ARG A 320 -9.51 13.79 -9.49
N HIS A 321 -9.38 12.47 -9.34
CA HIS A 321 -8.19 11.81 -8.81
C HIS A 321 -6.91 12.06 -9.61
N ALA A 322 -7.00 12.23 -10.93
CA ALA A 322 -5.84 12.52 -11.77
C ALA A 322 -5.23 13.91 -11.50
N GLU A 323 -6.07 14.93 -11.28
CA GLU A 323 -5.60 16.28 -10.92
C GLU A 323 -5.13 16.32 -9.46
N ALA A 324 -5.85 15.64 -8.56
CA ALA A 324 -5.45 15.52 -7.16
C ALA A 324 -4.07 14.85 -7.02
N GLU A 325 -3.79 13.80 -7.80
CA GLU A 325 -2.48 13.13 -7.82
C GLU A 325 -1.37 14.10 -8.17
N GLN A 326 -1.55 14.96 -9.18
CA GLN A 326 -0.50 15.90 -9.58
C GLN A 326 -0.13 16.83 -8.42
N ILE A 327 -1.14 17.44 -7.78
CA ILE A 327 -0.93 18.39 -6.68
C ILE A 327 -0.37 17.69 -5.45
N LEU A 328 -0.93 16.54 -5.06
CA LEU A 328 -0.52 15.80 -3.87
C LEU A 328 0.88 15.18 -4.01
N ARG A 329 1.28 14.76 -5.22
CA ARG A 329 2.63 14.23 -5.48
C ARG A 329 3.69 15.32 -5.38
N GLU A 330 3.43 16.50 -5.96
CA GLU A 330 4.32 17.66 -5.82
C GLU A 330 4.41 18.10 -4.36
N LEU A 331 3.27 18.19 -3.67
CA LEU A 331 3.17 18.56 -2.27
C LEU A 331 3.94 17.60 -1.35
N ALA A 332 3.77 16.28 -1.53
CA ALA A 332 4.45 15.29 -0.71
C ALA A 332 5.98 15.42 -0.82
N GLN A 333 6.50 15.71 -2.02
CA GLN A 333 7.93 15.97 -2.23
C GLN A 333 8.39 17.27 -1.57
N GLN A 334 7.59 18.33 -1.62
CA GLN A 334 7.90 19.61 -0.97
C GLN A 334 7.90 19.47 0.56
N ARG A 335 6.86 18.85 1.14
CA ARG A 335 6.79 18.58 2.59
C ARG A 335 7.93 17.69 3.06
N GLU A 336 8.33 16.68 2.29
CA GLU A 336 9.47 15.83 2.64
C GLU A 336 10.80 16.61 2.69
N ARG A 337 11.00 17.62 1.84
CA ARG A 337 12.19 18.50 1.89
C ARG A 337 12.16 19.48 3.06
N VAL A 338 10.99 20.07 3.34
CA VAL A 338 10.85 21.16 4.33
C VAL A 338 10.68 20.63 5.75
N LEU A 339 9.83 19.63 5.94
CA LEU A 339 9.42 19.08 7.24
C LEU A 339 10.11 17.74 7.55
N GLY A 340 10.58 17.04 6.51
CA GLY A 340 11.15 15.70 6.61
C GLY A 340 10.15 14.60 6.22
N ALA A 341 10.69 13.42 5.90
CA ALA A 341 9.92 12.28 5.41
C ALA A 341 8.95 11.67 6.43
N GLU A 342 9.28 11.79 7.72
CA GLU A 342 8.56 11.20 8.86
C GLU A 342 7.62 12.19 9.56
N HIS A 343 7.54 13.46 9.10
CA HIS A 343 6.61 14.45 9.67
C HIS A 343 5.15 14.07 9.38
N GLU A 344 4.26 14.29 10.35
CA GLU A 344 2.83 13.92 10.26
C GLU A 344 2.15 14.47 9.00
N ASP A 345 2.25 15.78 8.74
CA ASP A 345 1.77 16.42 7.51
C ASP A 345 2.32 15.79 6.21
N THR A 346 3.58 15.35 6.20
CA THR A 346 4.17 14.66 5.03
C THR A 346 3.48 13.32 4.82
N LEU A 347 3.30 12.55 5.90
CA LEU A 347 2.65 11.23 5.87
C LEU A 347 1.16 11.34 5.52
N GLU A 348 0.48 12.38 5.99
CA GLU A 348 -0.90 12.69 5.62
C GLU A 348 -1.06 12.99 4.13
N SER A 349 -0.21 13.85 3.56
CA SER A 349 -0.24 14.09 2.10
C SER A 349 0.04 12.83 1.29
N LYS A 350 0.95 11.96 1.77
CA LYS A 350 1.22 10.66 1.14
C LYS A 350 0.02 9.70 1.26
N PHE A 351 -0.71 9.72 2.36
CA PHE A 351 -1.94 8.93 2.55
C PHE A 351 -3.03 9.36 1.54
N PHE A 352 -3.32 10.65 1.41
CA PHE A 352 -4.29 11.14 0.42
C PHE A 352 -3.83 10.89 -1.02
N LEU A 353 -2.53 11.01 -1.30
CA LEU A 353 -1.97 10.61 -2.60
C LEU A 353 -2.22 9.12 -2.87
N ALA A 354 -2.01 8.26 -1.88
CA ALA A 354 -2.26 6.82 -1.99
C ALA A 354 -3.75 6.54 -2.25
N GLY A 355 -4.68 7.24 -1.59
CA GLY A 355 -6.11 7.17 -1.87
C GLY A 355 -6.44 7.57 -3.31
N SER A 356 -5.89 8.68 -3.81
CA SER A 356 -6.09 9.13 -5.19
C SER A 356 -5.52 8.15 -6.24
N LEU A 357 -4.41 7.49 -5.92
CA LEU A 357 -3.82 6.46 -6.76
C LEU A 357 -4.61 5.14 -6.71
N PHE A 358 -5.25 4.84 -5.57
CA PHE A 358 -6.11 3.67 -5.38
C PHE A 358 -7.32 3.71 -6.31
N GLU A 359 -8.02 4.85 -6.35
CA GLU A 359 -9.17 5.09 -7.23
C GLU A 359 -8.81 5.06 -8.73
N GLN A 360 -7.53 5.29 -9.07
CA GLN A 360 -7.01 5.15 -10.43
C GLN A 360 -6.50 3.73 -10.76
N GLU A 361 -6.78 2.75 -9.91
CA GLU A 361 -6.35 1.35 -10.04
C GLU A 361 -4.81 1.16 -10.10
N LYS A 362 -4.03 2.12 -9.61
CA LYS A 362 -2.55 2.05 -9.56
C LYS A 362 -2.06 1.24 -8.35
N HIS A 363 -2.70 0.09 -8.11
CA HIS A 363 -2.60 -0.74 -6.91
C HIS A 363 -1.16 -1.08 -6.46
N ALA A 364 -0.23 -1.34 -7.39
CA ALA A 364 1.14 -1.70 -7.04
C ALA A 364 1.94 -0.54 -6.42
N GLU A 365 1.69 0.70 -6.86
CA GLU A 365 2.33 1.89 -6.29
C GLU A 365 1.74 2.21 -4.92
N VAL A 366 0.41 2.08 -4.80
CA VAL A 366 -0.34 2.30 -3.54
C VAL A 366 0.15 1.34 -2.45
N GLU A 367 0.31 0.05 -2.76
CA GLU A 367 0.75 -0.94 -1.77
C GLU A 367 2.13 -0.60 -1.19
N GLN A 368 3.07 -0.21 -2.05
CA GLN A 368 4.41 0.19 -1.60
C GLN A 368 4.34 1.45 -0.74
N MET A 369 3.56 2.45 -1.16
CA MET A 369 3.43 3.72 -0.46
C MET A 369 2.77 3.55 0.91
N LEU A 370 1.65 2.82 0.99
CA LEU A 370 0.92 2.62 2.25
C LEU A 370 1.70 1.80 3.25
N ARG A 371 2.45 0.77 2.83
CA ARG A 371 3.33 0.03 3.75
C ARG A 371 4.39 0.94 4.38
N GLN A 372 4.99 1.84 3.59
CA GLN A 372 5.94 2.83 4.09
C GLN A 372 5.27 3.83 5.05
N VAL A 373 4.09 4.36 4.68
CA VAL A 373 3.34 5.31 5.53
C VAL A 373 2.93 4.67 6.85
N VAL A 374 2.44 3.42 6.83
CA VAL A 374 2.07 2.68 8.06
C VAL A 374 3.29 2.48 8.95
N GLU A 375 4.42 2.01 8.40
CA GLU A 375 5.66 1.81 9.17
C GLU A 375 6.16 3.13 9.80
N GLN A 376 6.16 4.22 9.03
CA GLN A 376 6.62 5.53 9.49
C GLN A 376 5.67 6.12 10.54
N ARG A 377 4.34 6.05 10.33
CA ARG A 377 3.36 6.51 11.33
C ARG A 377 3.46 5.70 12.62
N GLU A 378 3.65 4.38 12.54
CA GLU A 378 3.86 3.53 13.73
C GLU A 378 5.11 3.92 14.53
N ARG A 379 6.22 4.25 13.84
CA ARG A 379 7.46 4.68 14.50
C ARG A 379 7.32 6.03 15.20
N VAL A 380 6.64 6.99 14.58
CA VAL A 380 6.62 8.40 15.04
C VAL A 380 5.47 8.68 16.00
N LEU A 381 4.26 8.20 15.68
CA LEU A 381 3.02 8.53 16.40
C LEU A 381 2.61 7.44 17.39
N GLY A 382 3.20 6.24 17.28
CA GLY A 382 2.87 5.08 18.09
C GLY A 382 1.60 4.37 17.61
N ALA A 383 1.48 3.07 17.90
CA ALA A 383 0.48 2.20 17.28
C ALA A 383 -0.99 2.64 17.48
N GLU A 384 -1.32 3.38 18.55
CA GLU A 384 -2.70 3.79 18.89
C GLU A 384 -3.18 5.07 18.20
N HIS A 385 -2.40 5.67 17.29
CA HIS A 385 -2.81 6.89 16.59
C HIS A 385 -3.91 6.63 15.54
N ALA A 386 -4.95 7.47 15.50
CA ALA A 386 -6.10 7.32 14.59
C ALA A 386 -5.68 7.22 13.11
N GLY A 387 -4.75 8.06 12.66
CA GLY A 387 -4.25 8.04 11.28
C GLY A 387 -3.55 6.72 10.87
N ILE A 388 -3.03 5.93 11.81
CA ILE A 388 -2.48 4.60 11.49
C ILE A 388 -3.62 3.64 11.15
N LEU A 389 -4.73 3.72 11.86
CA LEU A 389 -5.89 2.86 11.64
C LEU A 389 -6.47 3.08 10.24
N GLU A 390 -6.59 4.34 9.81
CA GLU A 390 -7.05 4.70 8.46
C GLU A 390 -6.08 4.21 7.38
N SER A 391 -4.77 4.37 7.58
CA SER A 391 -3.76 3.88 6.63
C SER A 391 -3.76 2.35 6.51
N LYS A 392 -3.92 1.64 7.64
CA LYS A 392 -4.05 0.18 7.64
C LYS A 392 -5.36 -0.29 7.01
N LEU A 393 -6.46 0.43 7.24
CA LEU A 393 -7.75 0.13 6.62
C LEU A 393 -7.67 0.26 5.09
N LEU A 394 -7.08 1.33 4.58
CA LEU A 394 -6.88 1.51 3.13
C LEU A 394 -5.96 0.43 2.54
N LEU A 395 -4.89 0.06 3.25
CA LEU A 395 -4.01 -1.04 2.84
C LEU A 395 -4.75 -2.38 2.84
N ALA A 396 -5.60 -2.65 3.84
CA ALA A 396 -6.41 -3.85 3.91
C ALA A 396 -7.45 -3.91 2.78
N GLY A 397 -8.12 -2.80 2.47
CA GLY A 397 -9.02 -2.68 1.31
C GLY A 397 -8.29 -2.99 0.00
N LEU A 398 -7.07 -2.50 -0.17
CA LEU A 398 -6.22 -2.83 -1.31
C LEU A 398 -5.86 -4.31 -1.39
N LEU A 399 -5.53 -4.94 -0.26
CA LEU A 399 -5.28 -6.38 -0.20
C LEU A 399 -6.53 -7.21 -0.59
N LEU A 400 -7.72 -6.75 -0.19
CA LEU A 400 -8.99 -7.39 -0.59
C LEU A 400 -9.24 -7.30 -2.10
N VAL A 401 -9.03 -6.12 -2.70
CA VAL A 401 -9.18 -5.93 -4.16
C VAL A 401 -8.15 -6.75 -4.95
N GLN A 402 -6.94 -6.92 -4.41
CA GLN A 402 -5.89 -7.78 -5.01
C GLN A 402 -6.11 -9.29 -4.76
N GLU A 403 -7.23 -9.69 -4.18
CA GLU A 403 -7.56 -11.08 -3.83
C GLU A 403 -6.59 -11.74 -2.83
N LYS A 404 -5.81 -10.94 -2.08
CA LYS A 404 -4.91 -11.37 -0.99
C LYS A 404 -5.66 -11.52 0.33
N HIS A 405 -6.76 -12.26 0.33
CA HIS A 405 -7.71 -12.32 1.45
C HIS A 405 -7.12 -12.81 2.78
N ALA A 406 -6.16 -13.75 2.73
CA ALA A 406 -5.50 -14.26 3.94
C ALA A 406 -4.63 -13.20 4.63
N GLU A 407 -3.90 -12.39 3.85
CA GLU A 407 -3.09 -11.29 4.39
C GLU A 407 -3.99 -10.17 4.93
N ALA A 408 -5.07 -9.84 4.20
CA ALA A 408 -6.08 -8.89 4.66
C ALA A 408 -6.71 -9.33 5.99
N GLU A 409 -7.09 -10.61 6.12
CA GLU A 409 -7.66 -11.18 7.35
C GLU A 409 -6.69 -11.09 8.53
N GLN A 410 -5.42 -11.45 8.33
CA GLN A 410 -4.38 -11.36 9.36
C GLN A 410 -4.17 -9.92 9.85
N MET A 411 -4.32 -8.93 8.96
CA MET A 411 -4.20 -7.51 9.31
C MET A 411 -5.47 -6.97 9.98
N LEU A 412 -6.65 -7.30 9.44
CA LEU A 412 -7.94 -6.75 9.86
C LEU A 412 -8.39 -7.27 11.22
N ARG A 413 -8.05 -8.51 11.58
CA ARG A 413 -8.41 -9.11 12.87
C ARG A 413 -7.91 -8.29 14.06
N PRO A 414 -6.59 -8.03 14.24
CA PRO A 414 -6.12 -7.16 15.32
C PRO A 414 -6.52 -5.70 15.14
N LEU A 415 -6.68 -5.23 13.89
CA LEU A 415 -7.07 -3.85 13.60
C LEU A 415 -8.50 -3.53 14.07
N ALA A 416 -9.44 -4.46 13.92
CA ALA A 416 -10.81 -4.31 14.38
C ALA A 416 -10.86 -4.09 15.90
N GLU A 417 -10.19 -4.95 16.67
CA GLU A 417 -10.07 -4.82 18.13
C GLU A 417 -9.40 -3.49 18.53
N GLN A 418 -8.33 -3.12 17.83
CA GLN A 418 -7.62 -1.87 18.08
C GLN A 418 -8.50 -0.63 17.81
N SER A 419 -9.25 -0.64 16.70
CA SER A 419 -10.17 0.44 16.35
C SER A 419 -11.32 0.60 17.36
N GLU A 420 -11.89 -0.51 17.86
CA GLU A 420 -12.91 -0.47 18.93
C GLU A 420 -12.36 0.11 20.25
N LYS A 421 -11.07 -0.09 20.54
CA LYS A 421 -10.41 0.47 21.74
C LYS A 421 -10.10 1.96 21.61
N VAL A 422 -9.59 2.39 20.45
CA VAL A 422 -9.09 3.76 20.23
C VAL A 422 -10.20 4.72 19.84
N LEU A 423 -11.03 4.34 18.86
CA LEU A 423 -12.07 5.20 18.27
C LEU A 423 -13.47 4.92 18.83
N GLY A 424 -13.61 3.83 19.60
CA GLY A 424 -14.90 3.33 20.07
C GLY A 424 -15.62 2.46 19.05
N THR A 425 -16.67 1.79 19.50
CA THR A 425 -17.41 0.78 18.73
C THR A 425 -18.34 1.37 17.67
N GLU A 426 -18.70 2.64 17.82
CA GLU A 426 -19.68 3.35 16.96
C GLU A 426 -19.00 4.30 15.95
N SER A 427 -17.67 4.38 15.94
CA SER A 427 -16.94 5.17 14.95
C SER A 427 -17.08 4.59 13.54
N ALA A 428 -17.27 5.45 12.53
CA ALA A 428 -17.37 5.04 11.13
C ALA A 428 -16.14 4.23 10.67
N THR A 429 -14.93 4.62 11.08
CA THR A 429 -13.69 3.91 10.75
C THR A 429 -13.63 2.52 11.38
N THR A 430 -14.10 2.37 12.63
CA THR A 430 -14.22 1.07 13.31
C THR A 430 -15.21 0.17 12.57
N LEU A 431 -16.39 0.70 12.24
CA LEU A 431 -17.42 -0.05 11.51
C LEU A 431 -16.94 -0.49 10.13
N MET A 432 -16.24 0.39 9.40
CA MET A 432 -15.66 0.06 8.09
C MET A 432 -14.53 -0.98 8.20
N THR A 433 -13.76 -0.96 9.28
CA THR A 433 -12.74 -1.97 9.58
C THR A 433 -13.37 -3.34 9.82
N LYS A 434 -14.41 -3.41 10.66
CA LYS A 434 -15.17 -4.65 10.89
C LYS A 434 -15.88 -5.13 9.62
N HIS A 435 -16.43 -4.23 8.83
CA HIS A 435 -17.01 -4.53 7.52
C HIS A 435 -16.00 -5.22 6.61
N SER A 436 -14.82 -4.60 6.43
CA SER A 436 -13.73 -5.13 5.62
C SER A 436 -13.23 -6.48 6.14
N PHE A 437 -13.20 -6.65 7.47
CA PHE A 437 -12.89 -7.94 8.10
C PHE A 437 -13.94 -9.01 7.76
N GLY A 438 -15.23 -8.66 7.80
CA GLY A 438 -16.32 -9.53 7.35
C GLY A 438 -16.17 -9.94 5.88
N TRP A 439 -15.79 -9.00 5.01
CA TRP A 439 -15.48 -9.30 3.61
C TRP A 439 -14.28 -10.26 3.48
N ALA A 440 -13.20 -10.05 4.23
CA ALA A 440 -12.06 -10.96 4.24
C ALA A 440 -12.45 -12.40 4.64
N LEU A 441 -13.24 -12.54 5.71
CA LEU A 441 -13.74 -13.81 6.22
C LEU A 441 -14.63 -14.52 5.19
N ARG A 442 -15.56 -13.79 4.56
CA ARG A 442 -16.42 -14.31 3.49
C ARG A 442 -15.59 -14.84 2.32
N SER A 443 -14.58 -14.10 1.87
CA SER A 443 -13.71 -14.49 0.76
C SER A 443 -12.84 -15.72 1.09
N LEU A 444 -12.57 -15.97 2.38
CA LEU A 444 -11.93 -17.19 2.89
C LEU A 444 -12.92 -18.34 3.16
N GLN A 445 -14.18 -18.19 2.76
CA GLN A 445 -15.27 -19.16 2.98
C GLN A 445 -15.60 -19.43 4.46
N LYS A 446 -15.19 -18.53 5.37
CA LYS A 446 -15.56 -18.57 6.80
C LYS A 446 -16.91 -17.88 7.00
N TYR A 447 -17.95 -18.40 6.36
CA TYR A 447 -19.23 -17.69 6.24
C TYR A 447 -19.93 -17.44 7.58
N ASP A 448 -19.86 -18.39 8.52
CA ASP A 448 -20.52 -18.25 9.83
C ASP A 448 -19.89 -17.12 10.68
N GLU A 449 -18.56 -17.02 10.66
CA GLU A 449 -17.83 -15.91 11.31
C GLU A 449 -18.15 -14.57 10.63
N ALA A 450 -18.18 -14.56 9.29
CA ALA A 450 -18.50 -13.37 8.50
C ALA A 450 -19.93 -12.86 8.77
N GLU A 451 -20.91 -13.75 8.79
CA GLU A 451 -22.31 -13.42 9.07
C GLU A 451 -22.46 -12.83 10.48
N LEU A 452 -21.88 -13.47 11.49
CA LEU A 452 -21.97 -13.02 12.88
C LEU A 452 -21.42 -11.59 13.01
N LEU A 453 -20.24 -11.35 12.44
CA LEU A 453 -19.60 -10.04 12.47
C LEU A 453 -20.41 -9.00 11.70
N LEU A 454 -20.82 -9.30 10.46
CA LEU A 454 -21.54 -8.34 9.63
C LEU A 454 -22.91 -7.98 10.20
N ARG A 455 -23.62 -8.91 10.88
CA ARG A 455 -24.85 -8.58 11.61
C ARG A 455 -24.60 -7.57 12.74
N GLN A 456 -23.53 -7.75 13.50
CA GLN A 456 -23.15 -6.79 14.55
C GLN A 456 -22.80 -5.43 13.95
N VAL A 457 -22.05 -5.38 12.85
CA VAL A 457 -21.71 -4.13 12.16
C VAL A 457 -22.96 -3.42 11.65
N VAL A 458 -23.90 -4.13 11.02
CA VAL A 458 -25.14 -3.54 10.53
C VAL A 458 -25.95 -2.93 11.68
N GLU A 459 -26.14 -3.65 12.79
CA GLU A 459 -26.87 -3.14 13.95
C GLU A 459 -26.21 -1.88 14.54
N GLN A 460 -24.88 -1.90 14.69
CA GLN A 460 -24.13 -0.76 15.22
C GLN A 460 -24.12 0.44 14.26
N ALA A 461 -23.97 0.20 12.96
CA ALA A 461 -23.97 1.24 11.94
C ALA A 461 -25.36 1.88 11.78
N GLU A 462 -26.45 1.09 11.86
CA GLU A 462 -27.81 1.63 11.88
C GLU A 462 -28.07 2.54 13.08
N ARG A 463 -27.56 2.16 14.26
CA ARG A 463 -27.70 2.95 15.49
C ARG A 463 -26.88 4.24 15.44
N ALA A 464 -25.63 4.16 14.99
CA ALA A 464 -24.67 5.25 15.06
C ALA A 464 -24.74 6.22 13.87
N LEU A 465 -24.83 5.68 12.66
CA LEU A 465 -24.74 6.44 11.40
C LEU A 465 -26.10 6.62 10.72
N GLY A 466 -27.07 5.78 11.11
CA GLY A 466 -28.40 5.74 10.49
C GLY A 466 -28.50 4.69 9.37
N ALA A 467 -29.76 4.37 9.01
CA ALA A 467 -30.07 3.28 8.10
C ALA A 467 -29.70 3.54 6.62
N GLU A 468 -29.55 4.80 6.24
CA GLU A 468 -29.29 5.26 4.86
C GLU A 468 -27.82 5.65 4.64
N HIS A 469 -26.97 5.60 5.66
CA HIS A 469 -25.54 5.91 5.53
C HIS A 469 -24.82 4.88 4.64
N SER A 470 -23.82 5.32 3.86
CA SER A 470 -23.05 4.47 2.92
C SER A 470 -22.51 3.21 3.58
N THR A 471 -21.74 3.35 4.66
CA THR A 471 -21.18 2.23 5.45
C THR A 471 -22.25 1.23 5.93
N THR A 472 -23.44 1.72 6.31
CA THR A 472 -24.56 0.86 6.73
C THR A 472 -25.09 0.06 5.55
N LEU A 473 -25.30 0.70 4.41
CA LEU A 473 -25.79 0.05 3.18
C LEU A 473 -24.79 -0.95 2.61
N GLU A 474 -23.49 -0.61 2.59
CA GLU A 474 -22.41 -1.50 2.17
C GLU A 474 -22.33 -2.74 3.06
N SER A 475 -22.43 -2.57 4.39
CA SER A 475 -22.43 -3.67 5.35
C SER A 475 -23.64 -4.57 5.21
N LYS A 476 -24.83 -4.00 4.95
CA LYS A 476 -26.04 -4.77 4.64
C LYS A 476 -25.91 -5.53 3.33
N SER A 477 -25.36 -4.91 2.28
CA SER A 477 -25.08 -5.57 1.01
C SER A 477 -24.16 -6.77 1.23
N SER A 478 -23.03 -6.56 1.90
CA SER A 478 -22.05 -7.62 2.23
C SER A 478 -22.65 -8.74 3.08
N LEU A 479 -23.52 -8.42 4.04
CA LEU A 479 -24.28 -9.42 4.79
C LEU A 479 -25.22 -10.20 3.86
N GLY A 480 -25.95 -9.51 2.97
CA GLY A 480 -26.84 -10.13 1.98
C GLY A 480 -26.10 -11.09 1.07
N VAL A 481 -24.91 -10.72 0.59
CA VAL A 481 -24.09 -11.61 -0.23
C VAL A 481 -23.55 -12.79 0.58
N THR A 482 -23.14 -12.58 1.83
CA THR A 482 -22.70 -13.67 2.74
C THR A 482 -23.81 -14.68 2.99
N LEU A 483 -25.05 -14.21 3.22
CA LEU A 483 -26.23 -15.07 3.38
C LEU A 483 -26.54 -15.85 2.09
N CYS A 484 -26.33 -15.24 0.93
CA CYS A 484 -26.47 -15.91 -0.36
C CYS A 484 -25.46 -17.06 -0.51
N ASP A 485 -24.19 -16.84 -0.14
CA ASP A 485 -23.14 -17.87 -0.17
C ASP A 485 -23.43 -19.03 0.82
N GLN A 486 -24.11 -18.75 1.94
CA GLN A 486 -24.62 -19.76 2.88
C GLN A 486 -25.91 -20.46 2.43
N GLN A 487 -26.43 -20.15 1.24
CA GLN A 487 -27.70 -20.68 0.72
C GLN A 487 -28.95 -20.22 1.50
N LYS A 488 -28.85 -19.18 2.32
CA LYS A 488 -29.98 -18.52 3.02
C LYS A 488 -30.67 -17.51 2.10
N TYR A 489 -31.09 -17.97 0.92
CA TYR A 489 -31.47 -17.09 -0.18
C TYR A 489 -32.66 -16.17 0.13
N ALA A 490 -33.64 -16.62 0.90
CA ALA A 490 -34.84 -15.83 1.20
C ALA A 490 -34.51 -14.59 2.05
N GLU A 491 -33.62 -14.75 3.04
CA GLU A 491 -33.16 -13.65 3.87
C GLU A 491 -32.23 -12.72 3.08
N ALA A 492 -31.31 -13.28 2.28
CA ALA A 492 -30.45 -12.52 1.37
C ALA A 492 -31.26 -11.64 0.41
N GLU A 493 -32.32 -12.17 -0.21
CA GLU A 493 -33.18 -11.41 -1.12
C GLU A 493 -33.86 -10.24 -0.40
N GLN A 494 -34.44 -10.46 0.79
CA GLN A 494 -35.10 -9.41 1.55
C GLN A 494 -34.14 -8.25 1.86
N LEU A 495 -32.92 -8.59 2.28
CA LEU A 495 -31.91 -7.61 2.64
C LEU A 495 -31.40 -6.84 1.40
N LEU A 496 -31.05 -7.56 0.32
CA LEU A 496 -30.53 -6.95 -0.91
C LEU A 496 -31.57 -6.07 -1.61
N ARG A 497 -32.88 -6.42 -1.56
CA ARG A 497 -33.96 -5.56 -2.06
C ARG A 497 -34.11 -4.27 -1.26
N HIS A 498 -34.00 -4.37 0.07
CA HIS A 498 -34.06 -3.19 0.92
C HIS A 498 -32.89 -2.25 0.61
N VAL A 499 -31.67 -2.80 0.46
CA VAL A 499 -30.48 -2.01 0.09
C VAL A 499 -30.64 -1.37 -1.30
N ASP A 500 -31.14 -2.12 -2.29
CA ASP A 500 -31.35 -1.64 -3.66
C ASP A 500 -32.24 -0.39 -3.69
N GLN A 501 -33.37 -0.43 -2.98
CA GLN A 501 -34.30 0.69 -2.92
C GLN A 501 -33.68 1.95 -2.30
N GLN A 502 -32.78 1.80 -1.33
CA GLN A 502 -32.15 2.94 -0.67
C GLN A 502 -30.97 3.48 -1.48
N GLN A 503 -30.14 2.60 -2.05
CA GLN A 503 -29.02 3.01 -2.92
C GLN A 503 -29.52 3.70 -4.19
N GLU A 504 -30.60 3.21 -4.81
CA GLU A 504 -31.18 3.88 -5.98
C GLU A 504 -31.67 5.31 -5.68
N LYS A 505 -32.24 5.54 -4.48
CA LYS A 505 -32.69 6.89 -4.07
C LYS A 505 -31.54 7.84 -3.75
N SER A 506 -30.48 7.32 -3.14
CA SER A 506 -29.37 8.13 -2.61
C SER A 506 -28.27 8.34 -3.64
N LEU A 507 -27.82 7.26 -4.29
CA LEU A 507 -26.69 7.25 -5.23
C LEU A 507 -27.14 7.28 -6.69
N GLY A 508 -28.38 6.85 -6.96
CA GLY A 508 -28.92 6.71 -8.30
C GLY A 508 -28.78 5.29 -8.86
N ALA A 509 -29.53 5.03 -9.93
CA ALA A 509 -29.64 3.70 -10.55
C ALA A 509 -28.37 3.25 -11.31
N ASP A 510 -27.50 4.20 -11.69
CA ASP A 510 -26.29 3.94 -12.47
C ASP A 510 -25.01 3.91 -11.61
N HIS A 511 -25.11 4.18 -10.30
CA HIS A 511 -23.97 4.11 -9.38
C HIS A 511 -23.47 2.67 -9.24
N GLU A 512 -22.16 2.49 -9.18
CA GLU A 512 -21.57 1.15 -9.20
C GLU A 512 -22.00 0.29 -8.00
N ASP A 513 -22.09 0.85 -6.80
CA ASP A 513 -22.58 0.12 -5.62
C ASP A 513 -24.03 -0.37 -5.79
N THR A 514 -24.90 0.46 -6.39
CA THR A 514 -26.27 0.07 -6.72
C THR A 514 -26.27 -1.09 -7.72
N LEU A 515 -25.44 -1.00 -8.76
CA LEU A 515 -25.30 -2.04 -9.79
C LEU A 515 -24.72 -3.35 -9.23
N GLU A 516 -23.79 -3.27 -8.29
CA GLU A 516 -23.20 -4.41 -7.61
C GLU A 516 -24.21 -5.10 -6.70
N ASN A 517 -24.94 -4.35 -5.87
CA ASN A 517 -26.02 -4.89 -5.06
C ASN A 517 -27.11 -5.56 -5.93
N ARG A 518 -27.50 -4.94 -7.04
CA ARG A 518 -28.45 -5.52 -8.02
C ARG A 518 -27.92 -6.78 -8.69
N HIS A 519 -26.63 -6.85 -9.00
CA HIS A 519 -26.00 -8.07 -9.53
C HIS A 519 -26.18 -9.23 -8.55
N TYR A 520 -25.88 -9.01 -7.27
CA TYR A 520 -26.03 -10.04 -6.24
C TYR A 520 -27.49 -10.37 -5.92
N LEU A 521 -28.39 -9.39 -6.01
CA LEU A 521 -29.83 -9.65 -5.93
C LEU A 521 -30.28 -10.54 -7.10
N ALA A 522 -29.84 -10.27 -8.32
CA ALA A 522 -30.15 -11.10 -9.48
C ALA A 522 -29.59 -12.52 -9.36
N LEU A 523 -28.36 -12.66 -8.83
CA LEU A 523 -27.77 -13.97 -8.52
C LEU A 523 -28.61 -14.73 -7.48
N THR A 524 -29.05 -14.05 -6.42
CA THR A 524 -29.88 -14.63 -5.38
C THR A 524 -31.23 -15.10 -5.94
N LEU A 525 -31.88 -14.28 -6.77
CA LEU A 525 -33.14 -14.64 -7.44
C LEU A 525 -32.96 -15.82 -8.39
N TYR A 526 -31.83 -15.88 -9.11
CA TYR A 526 -31.48 -17.01 -9.96
C TYR A 526 -31.36 -18.31 -9.16
N LEU A 527 -30.66 -18.28 -8.03
CA LEU A 527 -30.48 -19.45 -7.14
C LEU A 527 -31.79 -19.89 -6.46
N GLN A 528 -32.76 -19.00 -6.31
CA GLN A 528 -34.13 -19.34 -5.88
C GLN A 528 -35.04 -19.86 -7.01
N ASN A 529 -34.54 -20.04 -8.23
CA ASN A 529 -35.33 -20.39 -9.41
C ASN A 529 -36.33 -19.30 -9.87
N LYS A 530 -36.18 -18.04 -9.41
CA LYS A 530 -36.95 -16.89 -9.89
C LYS A 530 -36.35 -16.31 -11.17
N HIS A 531 -36.13 -17.17 -12.18
CA HIS A 531 -35.35 -16.83 -13.38
C HIS A 531 -35.92 -15.67 -14.21
N ALA A 532 -37.24 -15.47 -14.19
CA ALA A 532 -37.87 -14.37 -14.93
C ALA A 532 -37.47 -13.00 -14.38
N GLU A 533 -37.46 -12.86 -13.06
CA GLU A 533 -37.09 -11.63 -12.39
C GLU A 533 -35.57 -11.42 -12.40
N ALA A 534 -34.80 -12.50 -12.17
CA ALA A 534 -33.34 -12.47 -12.25
C ALA A 534 -32.85 -11.98 -13.62
N GLU A 535 -33.49 -12.43 -14.71
CA GLU A 535 -33.11 -12.04 -16.08
C GLU A 535 -33.32 -10.54 -16.32
N LEU A 536 -34.47 -10.01 -15.88
CA LEU A 536 -34.78 -8.59 -16.04
C LEU A 536 -33.73 -7.74 -15.33
N LEU A 537 -33.43 -8.08 -14.08
CA LEU A 537 -32.52 -7.33 -13.25
C LEU A 537 -31.07 -7.40 -13.78
N VAL A 538 -30.56 -8.60 -14.07
CA VAL A 538 -29.18 -8.74 -14.56
C VAL A 538 -28.99 -8.18 -15.96
N ARG A 539 -30.03 -8.18 -16.82
CA ARG A 539 -30.00 -7.51 -18.12
C ARG A 539 -29.82 -6.01 -17.95
N GLN A 540 -30.62 -5.39 -17.08
CA GLN A 540 -30.50 -3.96 -16.78
C GLN A 540 -29.10 -3.63 -16.24
N VAL A 541 -28.60 -4.39 -15.27
CA VAL A 541 -27.25 -4.17 -14.71
C VAL A 541 -26.16 -4.30 -15.78
N ALA A 542 -26.23 -5.31 -16.66
CA ALA A 542 -25.24 -5.51 -17.72
C ALA A 542 -25.24 -4.35 -18.73
N GLU A 543 -26.42 -3.85 -19.11
CA GLU A 543 -26.58 -2.70 -20.00
C GLU A 543 -26.08 -1.40 -19.37
N GLN A 544 -26.37 -1.16 -18.08
CA GLN A 544 -25.90 0.01 -17.35
C GLN A 544 -24.38 -0.01 -17.16
N ARG A 545 -23.81 -1.14 -16.69
CA ARG A 545 -22.35 -1.29 -16.55
C ARG A 545 -21.61 -1.14 -17.89
N GLU A 546 -22.20 -1.58 -19.00
CA GLU A 546 -21.63 -1.38 -20.33
C GLU A 546 -21.61 0.09 -20.76
N LYS A 547 -22.61 0.89 -20.36
CA LYS A 547 -22.61 2.35 -20.61
C LYS A 547 -21.60 3.08 -19.75
N VAL A 548 -21.47 2.70 -18.48
CA VAL A 548 -20.60 3.39 -17.51
C VAL A 548 -19.13 3.01 -17.70
N HIS A 549 -18.84 1.70 -17.75
CA HIS A 549 -17.46 1.18 -17.74
C HIS A 549 -16.99 0.63 -19.09
N GLY A 550 -17.90 0.46 -20.04
CA GLY A 550 -17.63 -0.21 -21.31
C GLY A 550 -17.85 -1.72 -21.28
N ALA A 551 -17.84 -2.32 -22.47
CA ALA A 551 -18.20 -3.72 -22.68
C ALA A 551 -17.19 -4.73 -22.09
N ASP A 552 -15.92 -4.33 -22.00
CA ASP A 552 -14.80 -5.20 -21.63
C ASP A 552 -14.41 -5.13 -20.15
N HIS A 553 -15.07 -4.27 -19.35
CA HIS A 553 -14.80 -4.14 -17.93
C HIS A 553 -15.15 -5.41 -17.14
N LYS A 554 -14.33 -5.80 -16.15
CA LYS A 554 -14.45 -7.07 -15.39
C LYS A 554 -15.88 -7.27 -14.87
N ARG A 555 -16.44 -6.26 -14.20
CA ARG A 555 -17.79 -6.30 -13.60
C ARG A 555 -18.91 -6.35 -14.65
N THR A 556 -18.72 -5.74 -15.82
CA THR A 556 -19.66 -5.82 -16.95
C THR A 556 -19.72 -7.24 -17.48
N LEU A 557 -18.56 -7.87 -17.66
CA LEU A 557 -18.45 -9.26 -18.12
C LEU A 557 -19.07 -10.24 -17.11
N GLU A 558 -18.89 -10.02 -15.81
CA GLU A 558 -19.52 -10.82 -14.74
C GLU A 558 -21.05 -10.77 -14.83
N SER A 559 -21.66 -9.57 -14.99
CA SER A 559 -23.10 -9.44 -15.19
C SER A 559 -23.58 -10.10 -16.49
N LYS A 560 -22.83 -9.97 -17.58
CA LYS A 560 -23.14 -10.65 -18.86
C LYS A 560 -23.08 -12.18 -18.73
N GLN A 561 -22.12 -12.71 -17.98
CA GLN A 561 -22.04 -14.16 -17.70
C GLN A 561 -23.21 -14.64 -16.84
N LEU A 562 -23.63 -13.88 -15.82
CA LEU A 562 -24.82 -14.21 -15.04
C LEU A 562 -26.08 -14.16 -15.91
N LEU A 563 -26.22 -13.16 -16.79
CA LEU A 563 -27.33 -13.11 -17.76
C LEU A 563 -27.37 -14.36 -18.64
N GLN A 564 -26.23 -14.82 -19.16
CA GLN A 564 -26.16 -16.06 -19.95
C GLN A 564 -26.63 -17.27 -19.14
N LYS A 565 -26.21 -17.39 -17.87
CA LYS A 565 -26.65 -18.48 -16.98
C LYS A 565 -28.17 -18.45 -16.74
N VAL A 566 -28.73 -17.26 -16.48
CA VAL A 566 -30.17 -17.10 -16.25
C VAL A 566 -30.98 -17.43 -17.51
N VAL A 567 -30.54 -16.97 -18.68
CA VAL A 567 -31.19 -17.26 -19.96
C VAL A 567 -31.12 -18.75 -20.30
N ALA A 568 -29.96 -19.40 -20.06
CA ALA A 568 -29.81 -20.84 -20.25
C ALA A 568 -30.74 -21.66 -19.34
N ALA A 569 -30.94 -21.23 -18.09
CA ALA A 569 -31.85 -21.90 -17.14
C ALA A 569 -33.34 -21.77 -17.50
N LYS A 570 -33.72 -20.79 -18.33
CA LYS A 570 -35.08 -20.70 -18.91
C LYS A 570 -35.31 -21.64 -20.10
N MET A 571 -34.25 -22.18 -20.70
CA MET A 571 -34.39 -23.20 -21.75
C MET A 571 -34.68 -24.55 -21.09
N PRO A 572 -35.62 -25.36 -21.62
CA PRO A 572 -35.86 -26.70 -21.08
C PRO A 572 -34.55 -27.51 -21.10
N PRO A 573 -34.31 -28.37 -20.10
CA PRO A 573 -33.08 -29.15 -20.02
C PRO A 573 -32.94 -29.96 -21.30
N ALA A 574 -31.81 -29.83 -21.99
CA ALA A 574 -31.48 -30.72 -23.09
C ALA A 574 -31.53 -32.16 -22.56
N PRO A 575 -32.24 -33.08 -23.24
CA PRO A 575 -32.39 -34.43 -22.74
C PRO A 575 -31.01 -35.07 -22.60
N THR A 576 -30.76 -35.66 -21.43
CA THR A 576 -29.66 -36.59 -21.17
C THR A 576 -29.50 -37.52 -22.37
N GLN A 577 -28.42 -37.33 -23.12
CA GLN A 577 -28.17 -38.05 -24.37
C GLN A 577 -27.92 -39.52 -24.07
N THR A 578 -28.79 -40.36 -24.63
CA THR A 578 -28.57 -41.79 -24.77
C THR A 578 -27.50 -42.06 -25.84
N LEU A 579 -26.85 -43.24 -25.78
CA LEU A 579 -25.88 -43.75 -26.78
C LEU A 579 -26.28 -43.53 -28.25
N ALA A 580 -27.58 -43.58 -28.56
CA ALA A 580 -28.11 -43.34 -29.90
C ALA A 580 -28.01 -41.87 -30.35
N GLY A 581 -28.15 -40.91 -29.42
CA GLY A 581 -27.98 -39.48 -29.69
C GLY A 581 -26.54 -39.13 -30.01
N ALA A 582 -25.58 -39.74 -29.30
CA ALA A 582 -24.15 -39.57 -29.53
C ALA A 582 -23.74 -40.01 -30.95
N ALA A 583 -24.23 -41.19 -31.39
CA ALA A 583 -23.94 -41.73 -32.71
C ALA A 583 -24.53 -40.87 -33.85
N SER A 584 -25.73 -40.31 -33.65
CA SER A 584 -26.35 -39.38 -34.61
C SER A 584 -25.55 -38.09 -34.74
N GLN A 585 -25.17 -37.46 -33.63
CA GLN A 585 -24.38 -36.23 -33.63
C GLN A 585 -22.98 -36.44 -34.20
N LEU A 586 -22.39 -37.62 -33.96
CA LEU A 586 -21.13 -38.00 -34.59
C LEU A 586 -21.30 -38.20 -36.10
N GLY A 587 -22.51 -38.51 -36.60
CA GLY A 587 -22.83 -38.56 -38.03
C GLY A 587 -22.85 -37.19 -38.71
N ASP A 588 -23.29 -36.14 -38.00
CA ASP A 588 -23.39 -34.77 -38.53
C ASP A 588 -22.02 -34.20 -38.96
N PHE A 589 -20.92 -34.66 -38.35
CA PHE A 589 -19.56 -34.31 -38.76
C PHE A 589 -19.18 -34.83 -40.15
N PHE A 590 -19.89 -35.83 -40.67
CA PHE A 590 -19.56 -36.56 -41.89
C PHE A 590 -20.73 -36.66 -42.90
N ALA A 591 -21.84 -35.93 -42.68
CA ALA A 591 -23.02 -35.97 -43.55
C ALA A 591 -22.73 -35.40 -44.97
N GLU A 592 -23.24 -36.07 -46.00
CA GLU A 592 -22.80 -35.94 -47.39
C GLU A 592 -23.34 -34.71 -48.15
N GLY A 593 -22.41 -34.07 -48.86
CA GLY A 593 -22.67 -33.01 -49.82
C GLY A 593 -21.37 -32.41 -50.36
N SER A 594 -20.48 -33.26 -50.92
CA SER A 594 -19.23 -32.89 -51.61
C SER A 594 -18.11 -32.38 -50.68
N GLN A 595 -16.97 -33.08 -50.68
CA GLN A 595 -15.64 -32.59 -50.27
C GLN A 595 -15.68 -31.50 -49.17
N ARG A 596 -15.61 -31.89 -47.89
CA ARG A 596 -15.19 -30.94 -46.85
C ARG A 596 -13.77 -30.47 -47.24
N GLN A 597 -13.69 -29.33 -47.92
CA GLN A 597 -12.44 -28.60 -48.18
C GLN A 597 -11.91 -27.93 -46.90
N ILE A 598 -12.69 -27.97 -45.81
CA ILE A 598 -12.41 -27.30 -44.56
C ILE A 598 -11.79 -28.30 -43.59
N ALA A 599 -10.60 -28.00 -43.08
CA ALA A 599 -9.94 -28.75 -42.02
C ALA A 599 -10.74 -28.68 -40.72
N TYR A 600 -10.70 -29.75 -39.92
CA TYR A 600 -11.32 -29.80 -38.60
C TYR A 600 -10.58 -28.86 -37.65
N THR A 601 -11.31 -28.17 -36.77
CA THR A 601 -10.74 -27.34 -35.71
C THR A 601 -10.46 -28.17 -34.46
N ASP A 602 -9.66 -27.65 -33.52
CA ASP A 602 -9.44 -28.32 -32.23
C ASP A 602 -10.74 -28.51 -31.42
N SER A 603 -11.70 -27.59 -31.58
CA SER A 603 -13.04 -27.73 -31.02
C SER A 603 -13.82 -28.90 -31.65
N ASP A 604 -13.70 -29.08 -32.97
CA ASP A 604 -14.35 -30.21 -33.66
C ASP A 604 -13.77 -31.54 -33.18
N ILE A 605 -12.44 -31.63 -33.06
CA ILE A 605 -11.78 -32.86 -32.62
C ILE A 605 -12.12 -33.19 -31.16
N GLN A 606 -12.15 -32.19 -30.26
CA GLN A 606 -12.56 -32.40 -28.87
C GLN A 606 -14.04 -32.82 -28.78
N HIS A 607 -14.90 -32.27 -29.62
CA HIS A 607 -16.31 -32.67 -29.69
C HIS A 607 -16.45 -34.11 -30.18
N VAL A 608 -15.73 -34.49 -31.24
CA VAL A 608 -15.65 -35.88 -31.72
C VAL A 608 -15.16 -36.82 -30.62
N SER A 609 -14.09 -36.47 -29.90
CA SER A 609 -13.59 -37.27 -28.77
C SER A 609 -14.65 -37.47 -27.68
N ARG A 610 -15.38 -36.41 -27.30
CA ARG A 610 -16.44 -36.47 -26.28
C ARG A 610 -17.59 -37.38 -26.70
N LEU A 611 -18.04 -37.27 -27.95
CA LEU A 611 -19.09 -38.13 -28.52
C LEU A 611 -18.62 -39.57 -28.62
N LEU A 612 -17.38 -39.80 -29.04
CA LEU A 612 -16.76 -41.12 -29.03
C LEU A 612 -16.68 -41.69 -27.61
N GLY A 613 -16.42 -40.87 -26.59
CA GLY A 613 -16.33 -41.33 -25.20
C GLY A 613 -17.65 -41.90 -24.67
N GLN A 614 -18.77 -41.46 -25.23
CA GLN A 614 -20.09 -42.00 -24.95
C GLN A 614 -20.37 -43.32 -25.67
N ILE A 615 -19.63 -43.62 -26.76
CA ILE A 615 -19.84 -44.79 -27.63
C ILE A 615 -18.81 -45.89 -27.32
N ASN A 616 -17.52 -45.53 -27.37
CA ASN A 616 -16.38 -46.40 -27.15
C ASN A 616 -15.20 -45.59 -26.60
N LEU A 617 -14.85 -45.85 -25.34
CA LEU A 617 -13.77 -45.16 -24.61
C LEU A 617 -12.38 -45.36 -25.24
N LYS A 618 -12.14 -46.46 -25.97
CA LYS A 618 -10.87 -46.64 -26.70
C LYS A 618 -10.80 -45.70 -27.90
N TRP A 619 -11.90 -45.54 -28.63
CA TRP A 619 -11.96 -44.68 -29.82
C TRP A 619 -11.86 -43.19 -29.46
N SER A 620 -12.37 -42.77 -28.29
CA SER A 620 -12.24 -41.38 -27.83
C SER A 620 -10.81 -40.94 -27.60
N LYS A 621 -9.86 -41.89 -27.50
CA LYS A 621 -8.43 -41.60 -27.35
C LYS A 621 -7.69 -41.35 -28.68
N VAL A 622 -8.34 -41.64 -29.81
CA VAL A 622 -7.76 -41.45 -31.15
C VAL A 622 -8.74 -40.75 -32.10
N PRO A 623 -9.33 -39.61 -31.71
CA PRO A 623 -10.38 -38.93 -32.48
C PRO A 623 -9.92 -38.47 -33.87
N ARG A 624 -8.63 -38.14 -34.06
CA ARG A 624 -8.09 -37.74 -35.38
C ARG A 624 -7.92 -38.95 -36.29
N THR A 625 -7.38 -40.04 -35.75
CA THR A 625 -7.28 -41.32 -36.46
C THR A 625 -8.69 -41.80 -36.87
N TYR A 626 -9.66 -41.69 -35.97
CA TYR A 626 -11.07 -41.96 -36.25
C TYR A 626 -11.58 -41.11 -37.43
N VAL A 627 -11.37 -39.79 -37.41
CA VAL A 627 -11.80 -38.89 -38.49
C VAL A 627 -11.15 -39.27 -39.82
N VAL A 628 -9.84 -39.48 -39.86
CA VAL A 628 -9.11 -39.83 -41.10
C VAL A 628 -9.62 -41.14 -41.67
N LEU A 629 -9.69 -42.20 -40.85
CA LEU A 629 -10.18 -43.50 -41.27
C LEU A 629 -11.64 -43.45 -41.74
N ARG A 630 -12.49 -42.67 -41.06
CA ARG A 630 -13.89 -42.49 -41.46
C ARG A 630 -14.03 -41.76 -42.79
N VAL A 631 -13.23 -40.70 -43.02
CA VAL A 631 -13.24 -39.92 -44.27
C VAL A 631 -12.79 -40.77 -45.47
N ILE A 632 -11.81 -41.65 -45.30
CA ILE A 632 -11.35 -42.53 -46.40
C ILE A 632 -12.20 -43.79 -46.56
N GLY A 633 -13.23 -43.98 -45.73
CA GLY A 633 -14.09 -45.16 -45.72
C GLY A 633 -13.38 -46.44 -45.28
N CYS A 634 -12.48 -46.32 -44.30
CA CYS A 634 -11.66 -47.42 -43.76
C CYS A 634 -11.77 -47.53 -42.23
N LEU A 635 -12.93 -47.21 -41.65
CA LEU A 635 -13.13 -47.19 -40.20
C LEU A 635 -12.94 -48.59 -39.57
N GLU A 636 -13.09 -49.66 -40.36
CA GLU A 636 -12.80 -51.04 -39.95
C GLU A 636 -11.35 -51.27 -39.48
N LEU A 637 -10.43 -50.37 -39.81
CA LEU A 637 -9.02 -50.47 -39.42
C LEU A 637 -8.71 -49.80 -38.06
N LEU A 638 -9.67 -49.12 -37.44
CA LEU A 638 -9.40 -48.30 -36.26
C LEU A 638 -8.94 -49.13 -35.05
N ASP A 639 -9.60 -50.24 -34.76
CA ASP A 639 -9.19 -51.11 -33.66
C ASP A 639 -7.78 -51.69 -33.90
N ALA A 640 -7.43 -52.02 -35.14
CA ALA A 640 -6.08 -52.47 -35.50
C ALA A 640 -5.01 -51.37 -35.31
N PHE A 641 -5.35 -50.09 -35.50
CA PHE A 641 -4.45 -48.98 -35.17
C PHE A 641 -4.24 -48.88 -33.65
N ILE A 642 -5.32 -48.98 -32.88
CA ILE A 642 -5.28 -48.91 -31.41
C ILE A 642 -4.47 -50.07 -30.84
N ASP A 643 -4.68 -51.30 -31.33
CA ASP A 643 -3.99 -52.50 -30.87
C ASP A 643 -2.49 -52.49 -31.21
N LEU A 644 -2.08 -51.77 -32.26
CA LEU A 644 -0.68 -51.52 -32.61
C LEU A 644 -0.06 -50.36 -31.81
N GLY A 645 -0.78 -49.77 -30.86
CA GLY A 645 -0.32 -48.65 -30.04
C GLY A 645 -0.28 -47.31 -30.77
N VAL A 646 -0.90 -47.21 -31.94
CA VAL A 646 -0.92 -45.97 -32.73
C VAL A 646 -1.86 -44.96 -32.08
N SER A 647 -1.35 -43.78 -31.77
CA SER A 647 -2.12 -42.68 -31.20
C SER A 647 -2.06 -41.41 -32.05
N ASP A 648 -2.93 -40.46 -31.76
CA ASP A 648 -3.02 -39.20 -32.49
C ASP A 648 -1.73 -38.35 -32.40
N VAL A 649 -0.79 -38.65 -31.50
CA VAL A 649 0.51 -37.98 -31.44
C VAL A 649 1.40 -38.32 -32.65
N TRP A 650 1.14 -39.42 -33.36
CA TRP A 650 1.98 -39.91 -34.47
C TRP A 650 1.76 -39.17 -35.80
N PHE A 651 0.72 -38.33 -35.91
CA PHE A 651 0.57 -37.48 -37.09
C PHE A 651 1.71 -36.43 -37.16
N PRO A 652 2.29 -36.14 -38.35
CA PRO A 652 1.90 -36.66 -39.64
C PRO A 652 2.55 -38.03 -39.98
N PHE A 653 1.77 -38.89 -40.63
CA PHE A 653 2.28 -40.12 -41.22
C PHE A 653 2.82 -39.90 -42.62
N THR A 654 3.89 -40.62 -42.95
CA THR A 654 4.34 -40.84 -44.32
C THR A 654 3.79 -42.18 -44.82
N GLU A 655 3.80 -42.42 -46.12
CA GLU A 655 3.40 -43.73 -46.65
C GLU A 655 4.26 -44.90 -46.12
N GLN A 656 5.49 -44.61 -45.65
CA GLN A 656 6.41 -45.58 -45.08
C GLN A 656 6.15 -45.84 -43.60
N THR A 657 5.75 -44.82 -42.83
CA THR A 657 5.51 -44.91 -41.38
C THR A 657 4.10 -45.39 -41.02
N LEU A 658 3.22 -45.58 -42.01
CA LEU A 658 1.89 -46.14 -41.78
C LEU A 658 1.94 -47.62 -41.40
N PRO A 659 1.07 -48.06 -40.46
CA PRO A 659 0.95 -49.45 -40.08
C PRO A 659 0.80 -50.42 -41.27
N PRO A 660 1.36 -51.63 -41.21
CA PRO A 660 1.22 -52.65 -42.27
C PRO A 660 -0.23 -53.01 -42.60
N CYS A 661 -1.17 -52.82 -41.66
CA CYS A 661 -2.60 -53.07 -41.87
C CYS A 661 -3.25 -52.14 -42.91
N VAL A 662 -2.60 -51.03 -43.28
CA VAL A 662 -3.04 -50.15 -44.37
C VAL A 662 -2.48 -50.63 -45.70
N LEU A 663 -3.37 -51.15 -46.56
CA LEU A 663 -3.03 -51.60 -47.91
C LEU A 663 -2.35 -50.49 -48.74
N PRO A 664 -1.39 -50.80 -49.62
CA PRO A 664 -0.68 -49.81 -50.44
C PRO A 664 -1.60 -48.85 -51.20
N SER A 665 -2.73 -49.35 -51.74
CA SER A 665 -3.72 -48.53 -52.47
C SER A 665 -4.47 -47.50 -51.62
N LYS A 666 -4.48 -47.68 -50.29
CA LYS A 666 -5.15 -46.79 -49.33
C LYS A 666 -4.17 -45.82 -48.64
N ARG A 667 -2.86 -46.08 -48.68
CA ARG A 667 -1.82 -45.27 -48.01
C ARG A 667 -1.81 -43.82 -48.49
N SER A 668 -1.80 -43.58 -49.81
CA SER A 668 -1.83 -42.20 -50.35
C SER A 668 -3.11 -41.44 -50.00
N ARG A 669 -4.26 -42.15 -49.89
CA ARG A 669 -5.53 -41.55 -49.45
C ARG A 669 -5.50 -41.18 -47.98
N PHE A 670 -4.91 -42.01 -47.12
CA PHE A 670 -4.72 -41.68 -45.70
C PHE A 670 -3.82 -40.45 -45.54
N VAL A 671 -2.65 -40.47 -46.19
CA VAL A 671 -1.69 -39.36 -46.16
C VAL A 671 -2.31 -38.07 -46.71
N GLY A 672 -3.16 -38.15 -47.73
CA GLY A 672 -3.90 -36.99 -48.24
C GLY A 672 -4.99 -36.48 -47.30
N ALA A 673 -5.72 -37.38 -46.62
CA ALA A 673 -6.79 -37.04 -45.70
C ALA A 673 -6.30 -36.56 -44.31
N GLN A 674 -5.07 -36.90 -43.91
CA GLN A 674 -4.53 -36.47 -42.62
C GLN A 674 -4.48 -34.94 -42.47
N ASN A 675 -4.32 -34.21 -43.57
CA ASN A 675 -4.32 -32.74 -43.56
C ASN A 675 -5.63 -32.15 -43.01
N LEU A 676 -6.72 -32.92 -42.99
CA LEU A 676 -7.99 -32.51 -42.39
C LEU A 676 -7.91 -32.43 -40.85
N VAL A 677 -6.98 -33.14 -40.22
CA VAL A 677 -6.87 -33.25 -38.75
C VAL A 677 -5.56 -32.67 -38.20
N MET A 678 -4.72 -32.08 -39.05
CA MET A 678 -3.48 -31.39 -38.67
C MET A 678 -3.81 -30.05 -38.01
N THR A 679 -4.23 -30.10 -36.74
CA THR A 679 -4.48 -28.92 -35.91
C THR A 679 -3.23 -28.54 -35.12
N LYS A 680 -3.10 -27.26 -34.75
CA LYS A 680 -1.96 -26.75 -33.96
C LYS A 680 -1.80 -27.41 -32.59
N SER A 681 -2.85 -28.04 -32.05
CA SER A 681 -2.72 -28.82 -30.82
C SER A 681 -1.80 -30.03 -30.99
N VAL A 682 -1.77 -30.65 -32.19
CA VAL A 682 -0.87 -31.77 -32.52
C VAL A 682 0.59 -31.36 -32.38
N ASP A 683 0.89 -30.09 -32.66
CA ASP A 683 2.24 -29.53 -32.66
C ASP A 683 2.74 -29.10 -31.28
N LEU A 684 1.85 -29.00 -30.28
CA LEU A 684 2.20 -28.53 -28.94
C LEU A 684 3.32 -29.37 -28.30
N GLU A 685 3.33 -30.67 -28.58
CA GLU A 685 4.30 -31.65 -28.05
C GLU A 685 5.31 -32.12 -29.11
N LYS A 686 5.60 -31.30 -30.13
CA LYS A 686 6.38 -31.74 -31.30
C LYS A 686 7.67 -31.00 -31.59
N GLY A 687 8.52 -31.73 -32.29
CA GLY A 687 9.88 -31.33 -32.61
C GLY A 687 10.80 -31.53 -31.42
N GLU A 688 12.09 -31.73 -31.70
CA GLU A 688 13.13 -31.93 -30.69
C GLU A 688 13.25 -30.76 -29.69
N LYS A 689 12.60 -29.62 -29.94
CA LYS A 689 12.65 -28.44 -29.06
C LYS A 689 11.29 -27.91 -28.66
N GLY A 690 10.20 -28.66 -28.90
CA GLY A 690 8.81 -28.25 -28.67
C GLY A 690 8.37 -26.99 -29.45
N GLN A 691 7.09 -26.91 -29.83
CA GLN A 691 6.55 -25.73 -30.54
C GLN A 691 5.85 -24.74 -29.61
N HIS A 692 5.67 -23.51 -30.10
CA HIS A 692 4.86 -22.49 -29.45
C HIS A 692 3.53 -22.35 -30.18
N CYS A 693 2.42 -22.67 -29.53
CA CYS A 693 1.09 -22.66 -30.14
C CYS A 693 0.26 -21.45 -29.67
N PHE A 694 -0.55 -20.87 -30.56
CA PHE A 694 -1.43 -19.74 -30.21
C PHE A 694 -2.89 -20.17 -30.19
N PHE A 695 -3.56 -20.06 -29.04
CA PHE A 695 -4.97 -20.42 -28.84
C PHE A 695 -5.84 -19.15 -28.70
N ARG A 696 -7.00 -19.12 -29.35
CA ARG A 696 -7.94 -17.97 -29.31
C ARG A 696 -8.96 -18.12 -28.18
N THR A 697 -9.80 -17.09 -27.98
CA THR A 697 -10.94 -17.15 -27.05
C THR A 697 -11.82 -18.36 -27.33
N ASN A 698 -12.14 -19.14 -26.30
CA ASN A 698 -12.95 -20.36 -26.36
C ASN A 698 -12.39 -21.48 -27.25
N GLU A 699 -11.12 -21.42 -27.67
CA GLU A 699 -10.45 -22.54 -28.32
C GLU A 699 -9.90 -23.52 -27.26
N PRO A 700 -10.18 -24.82 -27.36
CA PRO A 700 -9.78 -25.76 -26.31
C PRO A 700 -8.28 -26.04 -26.36
N LEU A 701 -7.65 -25.93 -25.18
CA LEU A 701 -6.29 -26.43 -24.97
C LEU A 701 -6.32 -27.96 -24.89
N PRO A 702 -5.38 -28.66 -25.54
CA PRO A 702 -5.29 -30.12 -25.51
C PRO A 702 -4.70 -30.65 -24.18
N LEU A 703 -5.03 -29.99 -23.07
CA LEU A 703 -4.50 -30.24 -21.74
C LEU A 703 -5.67 -30.27 -20.73
N GLU A 704 -5.77 -31.35 -19.98
CA GLU A 704 -6.72 -31.50 -18.87
C GLU A 704 -5.99 -31.27 -17.55
N ILE A 705 -6.46 -30.33 -16.72
CA ILE A 705 -5.85 -30.07 -15.41
C ILE A 705 -6.22 -31.19 -14.45
N LYS A 706 -5.21 -31.91 -13.93
CA LYS A 706 -5.37 -32.99 -12.93
C LYS A 706 -5.17 -32.51 -11.50
N GLY A 707 -4.36 -31.48 -11.30
CA GLY A 707 -4.14 -30.89 -9.98
C GLY A 707 -3.23 -29.68 -10.03
N ARG A 708 -3.10 -28.98 -8.91
CA ARG A 708 -2.14 -27.88 -8.75
C ARG A 708 -0.89 -28.42 -8.07
N LEU A 709 0.29 -28.20 -8.68
CA LEU A 709 1.58 -28.60 -8.12
C LEU A 709 2.18 -27.50 -7.24
N GLY A 710 1.93 -26.23 -7.58
CA GLY A 710 2.40 -25.10 -6.79
C GLY A 710 2.00 -23.75 -7.38
N SER A 711 2.24 -22.69 -6.61
CA SER A 711 2.04 -21.30 -7.04
C SER A 711 3.16 -20.43 -6.47
N GLY A 712 3.81 -19.63 -7.31
CA GLY A 712 4.92 -18.76 -6.93
C GLY A 712 4.83 -17.38 -7.58
N GLY A 713 5.84 -16.53 -7.35
CA GLY A 713 5.87 -15.13 -7.81
C GLY A 713 5.82 -14.90 -9.33
N PHE A 714 5.96 -15.97 -10.13
CA PHE A 714 6.03 -15.91 -11.59
C PHE A 714 4.89 -16.63 -12.31
N GLY A 715 3.99 -17.31 -11.58
CA GLY A 715 2.87 -18.03 -12.19
C GLY A 715 2.39 -19.24 -11.38
N GLN A 716 1.35 -19.89 -11.90
CA GLN A 716 0.78 -21.12 -11.36
C GLN A 716 1.39 -22.33 -12.08
N VAL A 717 1.75 -23.38 -11.35
CA VAL A 717 2.20 -24.66 -11.93
C VAL A 717 1.15 -25.73 -11.67
N ASP A 718 0.63 -26.32 -12.73
CA ASP A 718 -0.41 -27.34 -12.70
C ASP A 718 0.11 -28.67 -13.23
N TRP A 719 -0.38 -29.76 -12.65
CA TRP A 719 -0.27 -31.09 -13.22
C TRP A 719 -1.36 -31.22 -14.29
N VAL A 720 -0.96 -31.50 -15.52
CA VAL A 720 -1.86 -31.63 -16.65
C VAL A 720 -1.66 -32.96 -17.37
N LEU A 721 -2.76 -33.54 -17.88
CA LEU A 721 -2.76 -34.67 -18.79
C LEU A 721 -2.97 -34.14 -20.21
N SER A 722 -2.08 -34.50 -21.14
CA SER A 722 -2.31 -34.21 -22.55
C SER A 722 -3.47 -35.04 -23.10
N THR A 723 -4.39 -34.40 -23.80
CA THR A 723 -5.47 -35.10 -24.52
C THR A 723 -5.03 -35.64 -25.89
N ILE A 724 -3.74 -35.54 -26.23
CA ILE A 724 -3.16 -36.01 -27.49
C ILE A 724 -2.23 -37.19 -27.23
N SER A 725 -1.23 -37.01 -26.38
CA SER A 725 -0.28 -38.07 -26.03
C SER A 725 -0.71 -38.91 -24.84
N TYR A 726 -1.69 -38.45 -24.05
CA TYR A 726 -2.08 -39.05 -22.77
C TYR A 726 -0.92 -39.16 -21.77
N ARG A 727 0.12 -38.33 -21.94
CA ARG A 727 1.21 -38.17 -21.00
C ARG A 727 0.93 -37.03 -20.03
N GLU A 728 1.53 -37.15 -18.85
CA GLU A 728 1.41 -36.16 -17.79
C GLU A 728 2.57 -35.17 -17.86
N TYR A 729 2.26 -33.90 -17.66
CA TYR A 729 3.22 -32.80 -17.74
C TYR A 729 2.98 -31.77 -16.63
N ALA A 730 4.04 -31.03 -16.31
CA ALA A 730 3.96 -29.84 -15.48
C ALA A 730 3.73 -28.63 -16.37
N LEU A 731 2.64 -27.90 -16.14
CA LEU A 731 2.28 -26.69 -16.89
C LEU A 731 2.45 -25.44 -16.04
N LYS A 732 3.45 -24.62 -16.34
CA LYS A 732 3.62 -23.28 -15.74
C LYS A 732 2.83 -22.25 -16.55
N ARG A 733 1.84 -21.60 -15.94
CA ARG A 733 0.98 -20.57 -16.55
C ARG A 733 1.27 -19.19 -15.99
N VAL A 734 1.47 -18.24 -16.89
CA VAL A 734 1.72 -16.82 -16.58
C VAL A 734 0.61 -15.97 -17.21
N LEU A 735 -0.04 -15.11 -16.43
CA LEU A 735 -1.16 -14.27 -16.89
C LEU A 735 -0.76 -13.22 -17.94
N ARG A 736 -1.70 -12.90 -18.84
CA ARG A 736 -1.60 -11.87 -19.89
C ARG A 736 -2.40 -10.60 -19.61
N SER A 737 -3.35 -10.61 -18.67
CA SER A 737 -3.88 -9.37 -18.07
C SER A 737 -2.73 -8.50 -17.54
N ALA A 738 -1.77 -9.16 -16.86
CA ALA A 738 -0.51 -8.59 -16.41
C ALA A 738 0.36 -7.93 -17.51
N VAL A 739 0.04 -8.12 -18.80
CA VAL A 739 0.78 -7.58 -19.94
C VAL A 739 0.07 -6.37 -20.60
N PHE A 740 -1.25 -6.21 -20.50
CA PHE A 740 -1.99 -5.23 -21.31
C PHE A 740 -2.95 -4.25 -20.58
N SER A 741 -3.08 -4.28 -19.24
CA SER A 741 -3.86 -3.27 -18.49
C SER A 741 -3.00 -2.27 -17.69
N GLY A 742 -3.19 -0.97 -17.89
CA GLY A 742 -2.49 0.13 -17.20
C GLY A 742 -1.04 0.40 -17.65
N ALA A 743 -0.63 1.66 -17.77
CA ALA A 743 0.66 2.01 -18.37
C ALA A 743 1.90 1.84 -17.44
N HIS A 744 1.74 2.07 -16.14
CA HIS A 744 2.86 2.44 -15.23
C HIS A 744 3.87 1.32 -14.86
N ASN A 745 3.87 0.16 -15.51
CA ASN A 745 4.81 -0.94 -15.20
C ASN A 745 5.45 -1.62 -16.42
N ASN A 746 5.69 -0.87 -17.50
CA ASN A 746 6.35 -1.39 -18.71
C ASN A 746 7.64 -2.18 -18.43
N ARG A 747 8.36 -1.87 -17.33
CA ARG A 747 9.59 -2.57 -16.96
C ARG A 747 9.36 -3.97 -16.37
N ARG A 748 8.52 -4.14 -15.33
CA ARG A 748 8.18 -5.47 -14.77
C ARG A 748 7.39 -6.33 -15.76
N LYS A 749 6.53 -5.70 -16.58
CA LYS A 749 5.73 -6.39 -17.61
C LYS A 749 6.59 -6.94 -18.74
N ALA A 750 7.49 -6.10 -19.27
CA ALA A 750 8.49 -6.56 -20.21
C ALA A 750 9.47 -7.54 -19.54
N GLU A 751 9.68 -7.45 -18.23
CA GLU A 751 10.50 -8.41 -17.49
C GLU A 751 9.84 -9.78 -17.36
N CYS A 752 8.55 -9.91 -17.03
CA CYS A 752 7.86 -11.22 -17.05
C CYS A 752 7.87 -11.86 -18.44
N ILE A 753 7.65 -11.08 -19.51
CA ILE A 753 7.76 -11.58 -20.89
C ILE A 753 9.20 -11.95 -21.22
N ARG A 754 10.19 -11.13 -20.84
CA ARG A 754 11.61 -11.43 -21.04
C ARG A 754 12.03 -12.67 -20.26
N GLN A 755 11.54 -12.87 -19.05
CA GLN A 755 11.82 -14.03 -18.20
C GLN A 755 11.17 -15.29 -18.77
N PHE A 756 9.91 -15.24 -19.18
CA PHE A 756 9.24 -16.36 -19.87
C PHE A 756 9.95 -16.72 -21.18
N ALA A 757 10.32 -15.71 -21.99
CA ALA A 757 11.06 -15.92 -23.23
C ALA A 757 12.50 -16.42 -22.97
N ALA A 758 13.17 -15.95 -21.92
CA ALA A 758 14.50 -16.39 -21.52
C ALA A 758 14.48 -17.84 -21.01
N GLU A 759 13.53 -18.18 -20.14
CA GLU A 759 13.30 -19.53 -19.64
C GLU A 759 13.01 -20.49 -20.80
N MET A 760 12.10 -20.13 -21.70
CA MET A 760 11.85 -20.91 -22.92
C MET A 760 13.10 -21.04 -23.80
N LYS A 761 13.87 -19.96 -24.01
CA LYS A 761 15.08 -19.99 -24.84
C LYS A 761 16.16 -20.91 -24.25
N ILE A 762 16.34 -20.86 -22.94
CA ILE A 762 17.32 -21.69 -22.22
C ILE A 762 16.88 -23.15 -22.24
N LEU A 763 15.64 -23.45 -21.82
CA LEU A 763 15.11 -24.82 -21.74
C LEU A 763 15.05 -25.51 -23.11
N LYS A 764 14.91 -24.77 -24.22
CA LYS A 764 15.02 -25.31 -25.59
C LYS A 764 16.44 -25.73 -26.00
N ARG A 765 17.47 -25.28 -25.27
CA ARG A 765 18.89 -25.53 -25.57
C ARG A 765 19.53 -26.51 -24.58
N VAL A 766 19.04 -26.57 -23.34
CA VAL A 766 19.58 -27.46 -22.32
C VAL A 766 18.86 -28.79 -22.33
N ARG A 767 19.63 -29.88 -22.35
CA ARG A 767 19.15 -31.24 -22.14
C ARG A 767 20.13 -31.93 -21.21
N HIS A 768 19.70 -32.15 -19.98
CA HIS A 768 20.49 -32.81 -18.97
C HIS A 768 19.54 -33.55 -18.03
N ARG A 769 19.93 -34.74 -17.57
CA ARG A 769 19.09 -35.62 -16.73
C ARG A 769 18.58 -34.96 -15.44
N HIS A 770 19.31 -33.94 -14.96
CA HIS A 770 19.02 -33.19 -13.74
C HIS A 770 18.56 -31.74 -14.01
N VAL A 771 17.96 -31.49 -15.17
CA VAL A 771 17.30 -30.23 -15.55
C VAL A 771 15.93 -30.58 -16.14
N VAL A 772 14.88 -29.82 -15.82
CA VAL A 772 13.55 -30.06 -16.40
C VAL A 772 13.57 -29.95 -17.92
N GLU A 773 12.85 -30.85 -18.59
CA GLU A 773 12.77 -30.88 -20.04
C GLU A 773 11.64 -29.97 -20.55
N PHE A 774 11.94 -29.18 -21.58
CA PHE A 774 10.94 -28.41 -22.31
C PHE A 774 10.16 -29.33 -23.26
N VAL A 775 8.84 -29.40 -23.08
CA VAL A 775 7.94 -30.17 -23.97
C VAL A 775 7.30 -29.27 -25.01
N GLY A 776 6.85 -28.08 -24.60
CA GLY A 776 6.10 -27.19 -25.46
C GLY A 776 5.74 -25.88 -24.78
N SER A 777 5.17 -24.96 -25.54
CA SER A 777 4.66 -23.71 -24.97
C SER A 777 3.43 -23.24 -25.73
N TYR A 778 2.63 -22.39 -25.10
CA TYR A 778 1.50 -21.79 -25.77
C TYR A 778 1.21 -20.38 -25.29
N THR A 779 0.42 -19.64 -26.07
CA THR A 779 -0.17 -18.37 -25.67
C THR A 779 -1.66 -18.43 -25.98
N ASP A 780 -2.50 -18.29 -24.95
CA ASP A 780 -3.95 -18.10 -25.09
C ASP A 780 -4.34 -16.64 -24.77
N THR A 781 -5.63 -16.29 -24.72
CA THR A 781 -6.06 -14.91 -24.44
C THR A 781 -5.82 -14.45 -23.00
N LYS A 782 -5.64 -15.38 -22.06
CA LYS A 782 -5.45 -15.16 -20.63
C LYS A 782 -4.05 -15.49 -20.13
N HIS A 783 -3.33 -16.43 -20.73
CA HIS A 783 -2.07 -16.97 -20.23
C HIS A 783 -1.04 -17.23 -21.33
N MET A 784 0.24 -17.19 -20.95
CA MET A 784 1.34 -17.88 -21.61
C MET A 784 1.66 -19.13 -20.80
N GLY A 785 1.70 -20.29 -21.44
CA GLY A 785 1.93 -21.59 -20.81
C GLY A 785 3.26 -22.21 -21.25
N LEU A 786 3.97 -22.81 -20.31
CA LEU A 786 5.20 -23.56 -20.50
C LEU A 786 4.98 -25.00 -20.01
N LEU A 787 5.04 -25.96 -20.94
CA LEU A 787 4.84 -27.38 -20.69
C LEU A 787 6.20 -28.06 -20.48
N MET A 788 6.37 -28.73 -19.35
CA MET A 788 7.63 -29.32 -18.91
C MET A 788 7.44 -30.77 -18.44
N SER A 789 8.51 -31.55 -18.50
CA SER A 789 8.59 -32.93 -18.02
C SER A 789 9.82 -33.11 -17.12
N PRO A 790 9.78 -33.96 -16.08
CA PRO A 790 8.62 -34.73 -15.60
C PRO A 790 7.70 -33.91 -14.66
N VAL A 791 6.55 -34.48 -14.30
CA VAL A 791 5.76 -34.01 -13.15
C VAL A 791 6.45 -34.47 -11.88
N ALA A 792 7.08 -33.53 -11.17
CA ALA A 792 7.81 -33.84 -9.95
C ALA A 792 6.89 -34.25 -8.79
N ASP A 793 7.41 -35.09 -7.89
CA ASP A 793 6.68 -35.55 -6.71
C ASP A 793 6.54 -34.42 -5.68
N MET A 794 7.60 -33.60 -5.56
CA MET A 794 7.67 -32.40 -4.72
C MET A 794 8.90 -31.56 -5.08
N ASP A 795 9.06 -30.40 -4.44
CA ASP A 795 10.33 -29.66 -4.44
C ASP A 795 11.24 -30.10 -3.28
N LEU A 796 12.53 -29.72 -3.33
CA LEU A 796 13.52 -30.11 -2.35
C LEU A 796 13.21 -29.50 -0.97
N SER A 797 12.53 -28.35 -0.89
CA SER A 797 12.12 -27.78 0.40
C SER A 797 11.15 -28.74 1.11
N ALA A 798 10.12 -29.18 0.41
CA ALA A 798 9.14 -30.14 0.91
C ALA A 798 9.76 -31.51 1.19
N TYR A 799 10.75 -31.93 0.40
CA TYR A 799 11.51 -33.15 0.65
C TYR A 799 12.31 -33.06 1.95
N LEU A 800 13.08 -31.99 2.16
CA LEU A 800 13.90 -31.81 3.36
C LEU A 800 13.06 -31.75 4.64
N ASP A 801 11.86 -31.18 4.57
CA ASP A 801 10.93 -31.17 5.70
C ASP A 801 10.45 -32.58 6.09
N ARG A 802 10.26 -33.47 5.10
CA ARG A 802 9.74 -34.84 5.28
C ARG A 802 10.83 -35.89 5.46
N ALA A 803 12.07 -35.59 5.05
CA ALA A 803 13.18 -36.52 5.08
C ALA A 803 13.46 -37.06 6.48
N ASP A 804 13.82 -38.33 6.52
CA ASP A 804 14.20 -39.11 7.69
C ASP A 804 15.38 -40.02 7.36
N SER A 805 15.83 -40.81 8.33
CA SER A 805 17.00 -41.67 8.16
C SER A 805 16.87 -42.69 7.02
N ALA A 806 15.66 -43.06 6.59
CA ALA A 806 15.45 -43.98 5.47
C ALA A 806 15.76 -43.33 4.12
N THR A 807 15.54 -42.02 3.99
CA THR A 807 15.80 -41.26 2.77
C THR A 807 17.19 -40.63 2.71
N HIS A 808 17.99 -40.71 3.78
CA HIS A 808 19.34 -40.13 3.83
C HIS A 808 20.26 -40.67 2.73
N GLN A 809 20.15 -41.95 2.35
CA GLN A 809 20.98 -42.48 1.27
C GLN A 809 20.64 -41.86 -0.09
N GLU A 810 19.37 -41.59 -0.35
CA GLU A 810 18.91 -40.87 -1.54
C GLU A 810 19.37 -39.41 -1.49
N LEU A 811 19.17 -38.73 -0.35
CA LEU A 811 19.60 -37.34 -0.15
C LEU A 811 21.11 -37.14 -0.37
N ARG A 812 21.96 -38.11 0.01
CA ARG A 812 23.40 -38.06 -0.28
C ARG A 812 23.67 -37.99 -1.79
N THR A 813 22.91 -38.71 -2.62
CA THR A 813 23.13 -38.71 -4.08
C THR A 813 22.86 -37.35 -4.71
N PHE A 814 21.99 -36.53 -4.10
CA PHE A 814 21.59 -35.23 -4.66
C PHE A 814 22.76 -34.25 -4.72
N PHE A 815 23.75 -34.34 -3.83
CA PHE A 815 24.94 -33.47 -3.84
C PHE A 815 25.67 -33.55 -5.19
N GLY A 816 26.07 -34.76 -5.59
CA GLY A 816 26.73 -34.98 -6.87
C GLY A 816 25.82 -34.67 -8.07
N CYS A 817 24.54 -35.01 -8.01
CA CYS A 817 23.59 -34.75 -9.10
C CYS A 817 23.41 -33.24 -9.36
N LEU A 818 23.23 -32.44 -8.29
CA LEU A 818 23.09 -30.99 -8.38
C LEU A 818 24.38 -30.32 -8.86
N ALA A 819 25.52 -30.72 -8.29
CA ALA A 819 26.81 -30.17 -8.70
C ALA A 819 27.11 -30.49 -10.18
N ARG A 820 26.70 -31.66 -10.68
CA ARG A 820 26.90 -32.08 -12.08
C ARG A 820 26.00 -31.30 -13.02
N ALA A 821 24.74 -31.11 -12.63
CA ALA A 821 23.81 -30.27 -13.38
C ALA A 821 24.29 -28.82 -13.46
N LEU A 822 24.86 -28.29 -12.37
CA LEU A 822 25.42 -26.94 -12.33
C LEU A 822 26.72 -26.83 -13.16
N GLU A 823 27.56 -27.87 -13.16
CA GLU A 823 28.72 -27.99 -14.05
C GLU A 823 28.28 -27.88 -15.51
N PHE A 824 27.31 -28.71 -15.92
CA PHE A 824 26.74 -28.67 -17.26
C PHE A 824 26.18 -27.28 -17.62
N LEU A 825 25.42 -26.63 -16.73
CA LEU A 825 24.91 -25.28 -16.98
C LEU A 825 26.04 -24.27 -17.19
N HIS A 826 27.08 -24.31 -16.36
CA HIS A 826 28.23 -23.42 -16.48
C HIS A 826 29.04 -23.68 -17.77
N GLU A 827 29.18 -24.94 -18.21
CA GLU A 827 29.79 -25.31 -19.50
C GLU A 827 28.98 -24.81 -20.70
N GLN A 828 27.65 -24.87 -20.60
CA GLN A 828 26.74 -24.29 -21.60
C GLN A 828 26.67 -22.75 -21.53
N HIS A 829 27.53 -22.13 -20.72
CA HIS A 829 27.55 -20.69 -20.50
C HIS A 829 26.20 -20.14 -19.99
N ILE A 830 25.58 -20.86 -19.06
CA ILE A 830 24.32 -20.49 -18.40
C ILE A 830 24.55 -20.33 -16.90
N ARG A 831 24.07 -19.22 -16.34
CA ARG A 831 23.95 -19.02 -14.88
C ARG A 831 22.49 -19.11 -14.46
N HIS A 832 22.20 -19.82 -13.39
CA HIS A 832 20.84 -20.04 -12.90
C HIS A 832 20.28 -18.82 -12.15
N LYS A 833 21.10 -18.14 -11.34
CA LYS A 833 20.80 -16.88 -10.60
C LYS A 833 19.72 -16.93 -9.50
N ASP A 834 18.95 -18.00 -9.39
CA ASP A 834 17.94 -18.20 -8.33
C ASP A 834 17.91 -19.66 -7.84
N ILE A 835 19.08 -20.20 -7.48
CA ILE A 835 19.20 -21.55 -6.89
C ILE A 835 18.69 -21.51 -5.44
N LYS A 836 17.67 -22.31 -5.17
CA LYS A 836 17.05 -22.50 -3.85
C LYS A 836 16.26 -23.82 -3.82
N PRO A 837 15.93 -24.39 -2.65
CA PRO A 837 15.25 -25.69 -2.56
C PRO A 837 13.90 -25.73 -3.27
N SER A 838 13.12 -24.65 -3.29
CA SER A 838 11.84 -24.60 -4.01
C SER A 838 11.98 -24.63 -5.54
N ASN A 839 13.18 -24.36 -6.07
CA ASN A 839 13.52 -24.40 -7.50
C ASN A 839 14.34 -25.65 -7.87
N ILE A 840 14.41 -26.62 -6.96
CA ILE A 840 14.99 -27.94 -7.19
C ILE A 840 13.86 -28.96 -6.99
N LEU A 841 13.49 -29.66 -8.06
CA LEU A 841 12.42 -30.64 -8.03
C LEU A 841 12.97 -32.02 -7.66
N VAL A 842 12.21 -32.80 -6.90
CA VAL A 842 12.50 -34.20 -6.61
C VAL A 842 11.47 -35.07 -7.34
N HIS A 843 11.96 -36.00 -8.15
CA HIS A 843 11.13 -36.94 -8.91
C HIS A 843 11.76 -38.33 -8.94
N ARG A 844 11.07 -39.32 -8.37
CA ARG A 844 11.49 -40.73 -8.33
C ARG A 844 12.95 -40.90 -7.88
N GLY A 845 13.32 -40.20 -6.81
CA GLY A 845 14.67 -40.22 -6.25
C GLY A 845 15.76 -39.52 -7.08
N ASN A 846 15.37 -38.67 -8.04
CA ASN A 846 16.28 -37.78 -8.78
C ASN A 846 15.96 -36.31 -8.48
N VAL A 847 16.96 -35.45 -8.63
CA VAL A 847 16.82 -33.99 -8.51
C VAL A 847 16.93 -33.30 -9.86
N LEU A 848 16.12 -32.26 -10.07
CA LEU A 848 16.08 -31.47 -11.31
C LEU A 848 16.06 -29.97 -11.02
N TYR A 849 16.92 -29.20 -11.68
CA TYR A 849 16.79 -27.73 -11.68
C TYR A 849 15.59 -27.27 -12.50
N THR A 850 14.86 -26.28 -11.99
CA THR A 850 13.73 -25.63 -12.66
C THR A 850 13.76 -24.11 -12.43
N ASP A 851 12.83 -23.38 -13.06
CA ASP A 851 12.64 -21.93 -12.92
C ASP A 851 13.82 -21.09 -13.44
N PHE A 852 14.08 -21.19 -14.75
CA PHE A 852 15.14 -20.45 -15.45
C PHE A 852 14.73 -19.00 -15.81
N GLY A 853 13.67 -18.46 -15.21
CA GLY A 853 13.17 -17.12 -15.51
C GLY A 853 14.22 -16.03 -15.30
N LEU A 854 15.05 -16.16 -14.26
CA LEU A 854 16.15 -15.22 -13.96
C LEU A 854 17.50 -15.63 -14.55
N ALA A 855 17.57 -16.78 -15.22
CA ALA A 855 18.81 -17.33 -15.73
C ALA A 855 19.41 -16.48 -16.86
N PHE A 856 20.72 -16.58 -17.06
CA PHE A 856 21.45 -15.74 -18.01
C PHE A 856 22.41 -16.54 -18.88
N ASP A 857 22.15 -16.47 -20.18
CA ASP A 857 22.94 -17.00 -21.28
C ASP A 857 24.03 -16.00 -21.67
N PHE A 858 25.30 -16.41 -21.62
CA PHE A 858 26.45 -15.54 -21.90
C PHE A 858 27.32 -16.02 -23.06
N THR A 859 26.77 -16.82 -24.01
CA THR A 859 27.44 -17.09 -25.30
C THR A 859 27.77 -15.85 -26.12
N ASP A 860 27.14 -14.71 -25.78
CA ASP A 860 27.10 -13.52 -26.63
C ASP A 860 28.12 -12.43 -26.21
N ARG A 861 28.89 -12.59 -25.11
CA ARG A 861 29.67 -11.49 -24.48
C ARG A 861 30.92 -11.95 -23.71
N ASP A 862 32.07 -11.31 -23.96
CA ASP A 862 33.28 -11.39 -23.14
C ASP A 862 33.04 -10.79 -21.75
N GLY A 863 32.57 -11.62 -20.81
CA GLY A 863 32.34 -11.30 -19.38
C GLY A 863 31.36 -10.16 -19.04
N SER A 864 30.80 -9.49 -20.05
CA SER A 864 30.31 -8.12 -19.94
C SER A 864 29.16 -7.95 -18.93
N THR A 865 29.41 -7.11 -17.93
CA THR A 865 28.63 -6.98 -16.70
C THR A 865 27.34 -6.18 -16.87
N THR A 866 26.20 -6.74 -16.43
CA THR A 866 24.94 -6.00 -16.29
C THR A 866 24.68 -5.60 -14.84
N VAL A 867 24.67 -4.29 -14.60
CA VAL A 867 24.05 -3.64 -13.44
C VAL A 867 22.53 -3.66 -13.67
N SER A 868 21.90 -4.82 -13.57
CA SER A 868 20.44 -4.91 -13.49
C SER A 868 20.02 -4.84 -12.01
N MET A 869 19.18 -3.87 -11.67
CA MET A 869 18.65 -3.65 -10.31
C MET A 869 18.18 -4.97 -9.66
N VAL A 870 18.38 -5.05 -8.35
CA VAL A 870 18.15 -6.18 -7.44
C VAL A 870 16.65 -6.51 -7.28
N ASN A 871 15.96 -6.83 -8.38
CA ASN A 871 14.56 -7.24 -8.34
C ASN A 871 14.46 -8.73 -8.71
N GLY A 872 14.03 -9.56 -7.76
CA GLY A 872 13.71 -10.98 -7.99
C GLY A 872 14.53 -12.01 -7.21
N MET A 873 15.48 -11.61 -6.38
CA MET A 873 16.30 -12.55 -5.61
C MET A 873 15.69 -12.90 -4.26
N THR A 874 15.75 -14.18 -3.89
CA THR A 874 15.38 -14.65 -2.55
C THR A 874 16.52 -14.28 -1.57
N PRO A 875 16.33 -13.35 -0.61
CA PRO A 875 17.43 -12.80 0.21
C PRO A 875 18.24 -13.85 1.00
N ARG A 876 17.63 -15.01 1.27
CA ARG A 876 18.19 -16.15 2.01
C ARG A 876 19.37 -16.84 1.31
N TYR A 877 19.32 -16.98 -0.01
CA TYR A 877 20.34 -17.70 -0.81
C TYR A 877 21.27 -16.73 -1.56
N CYS A 878 21.13 -15.44 -1.32
CA CYS A 878 21.88 -14.38 -2.00
C CYS A 878 23.34 -14.35 -1.53
N ALA A 879 24.28 -14.31 -2.48
CA ALA A 879 25.70 -14.19 -2.21
C ALA A 879 26.09 -12.76 -1.77
N PRO A 880 27.16 -12.57 -0.96
CA PRO A 880 27.60 -11.25 -0.51
C PRO A 880 27.84 -10.26 -1.64
N GLU A 881 28.60 -10.67 -2.67
CA GLU A 881 28.92 -9.81 -3.82
C GLU A 881 27.67 -9.42 -4.63
N VAL A 882 26.64 -10.25 -4.59
CA VAL A 882 25.36 -9.99 -5.26
C VAL A 882 24.54 -8.96 -4.48
N ALA A 883 24.57 -9.02 -3.15
CA ALA A 883 23.92 -8.07 -2.24
C ALA A 883 24.61 -6.69 -2.28
N ASP A 884 25.94 -6.68 -2.41
CA ASP A 884 26.77 -5.48 -2.48
C ASP A 884 26.82 -4.85 -3.90
N GLN A 885 26.02 -5.37 -4.83
CA GLN A 885 25.91 -4.92 -6.22
C GLN A 885 27.21 -5.03 -7.04
N GLU A 886 28.11 -5.92 -6.65
CA GLU A 886 29.32 -6.23 -7.42
C GLU A 886 29.02 -7.09 -8.67
N PRO A 887 29.95 -7.17 -9.65
CA PRO A 887 29.82 -8.02 -10.82
C PRO A 887 29.55 -9.50 -10.49
N ARG A 888 28.31 -9.93 -10.74
CA ARG A 888 27.90 -11.33 -10.58
C ARG A 888 28.68 -12.20 -11.56
N ASN A 889 29.19 -13.36 -11.10
CA ASN A 889 29.85 -14.38 -11.92
C ASN A 889 29.24 -15.77 -11.61
N THR A 890 29.81 -16.88 -12.10
CA THR A 890 29.33 -18.25 -11.81
C THR A 890 29.50 -18.65 -10.35
N SER A 891 30.41 -18.00 -9.60
CA SER A 891 30.63 -18.29 -8.18
C SER A 891 29.46 -17.86 -7.27
N SER A 892 28.57 -16.99 -7.76
CA SER A 892 27.34 -16.64 -7.05
C SER A 892 26.34 -17.80 -7.03
N ASP A 893 26.25 -18.59 -8.11
CA ASP A 893 25.44 -19.83 -8.15
C ASP A 893 26.04 -20.90 -7.23
N ILE A 894 27.38 -20.96 -7.12
CA ILE A 894 28.09 -21.84 -6.18
C ILE A 894 27.74 -21.48 -4.72
N TRP A 895 27.69 -20.19 -4.38
CA TRP A 895 27.24 -19.77 -3.05
C TRP A 895 25.80 -20.22 -2.76
N SER A 896 24.87 -19.94 -3.68
CA SER A 896 23.47 -20.31 -3.50
C SER A 896 23.30 -21.83 -3.34
N LEU A 897 24.03 -22.63 -4.13
CA LEU A 897 24.06 -24.08 -3.94
C LEU A 897 24.73 -24.49 -2.61
N GLY A 898 25.72 -23.73 -2.12
CA GLY A 898 26.38 -23.98 -0.84
C GLY A 898 25.43 -23.82 0.35
N VAL A 899 24.54 -22.83 0.30
CA VAL A 899 23.46 -22.68 1.28
C VAL A 899 22.48 -23.87 1.22
N VAL A 900 22.12 -24.33 0.02
CA VAL A 900 21.29 -25.53 -0.15
C VAL A 900 21.99 -26.79 0.40
N PHE A 901 23.29 -26.95 0.14
CA PHE A 901 24.08 -28.05 0.68
C PHE A 901 24.17 -28.02 2.19
N LEU A 902 24.23 -26.83 2.81
CA LEU A 902 24.17 -26.70 4.26
C LEU A 902 22.82 -27.20 4.80
N GLU A 903 21.70 -26.80 4.18
CA GLU A 903 20.36 -27.28 4.56
C GLU A 903 20.22 -28.81 4.41
N MET A 904 20.71 -29.38 3.30
CA MET A 904 20.73 -30.82 3.07
C MET A 904 21.58 -31.55 4.12
N THR A 905 22.74 -30.97 4.48
CA THR A 905 23.65 -31.58 5.45
C THR A 905 23.07 -31.55 6.86
N VAL A 906 22.40 -30.46 7.26
CA VAL A 906 21.66 -30.37 8.54
C VAL A 906 20.66 -31.53 8.66
N VAL A 907 19.93 -31.83 7.59
CA VAL A 907 18.99 -32.95 7.53
C VAL A 907 19.69 -34.30 7.59
N LEU A 908 20.77 -34.50 6.84
CA LEU A 908 21.59 -35.72 6.94
C LEU A 908 22.13 -35.97 8.35
N LYS A 909 22.43 -34.91 9.10
CA LYS A 909 22.85 -34.94 10.51
C LYS A 909 21.70 -35.11 11.51
N GLY A 910 20.47 -35.33 11.02
CA GLY A 910 19.30 -35.67 11.83
C GLY A 910 18.56 -34.46 12.43
N ARG A 911 18.83 -33.23 11.96
CA ARG A 911 18.13 -32.01 12.38
C ARG A 911 17.18 -31.52 11.29
N LYS A 912 16.20 -30.67 11.62
CA LYS A 912 15.33 -30.06 10.61
C LYS A 912 15.92 -28.73 10.14
N VAL A 913 15.58 -28.32 8.91
CA VAL A 913 16.06 -27.05 8.32
C VAL A 913 15.67 -25.84 9.19
N ARG A 914 14.50 -25.86 9.82
CA ARG A 914 14.10 -24.81 10.76
C ARG A 914 15.06 -24.67 11.94
N ASP A 915 15.62 -25.79 12.43
CA ASP A 915 16.51 -25.81 13.58
C ASP A 915 17.83 -25.13 13.23
N MET A 916 18.29 -25.23 11.98
CA MET A 916 19.43 -24.46 11.47
C MET A 916 19.18 -22.95 11.58
N TYR A 917 18.02 -22.48 11.12
CA TYR A 917 17.72 -21.04 11.16
C TYR A 917 17.52 -20.53 12.59
N SER A 918 16.89 -21.32 13.46
CA SER A 918 16.82 -21.01 14.90
C SER A 918 18.23 -20.94 15.52
N PHE A 919 19.11 -21.89 15.19
CA PHE A 919 20.48 -21.88 15.67
C PHE A 919 21.24 -20.61 15.24
N LEU A 920 21.11 -20.20 13.97
CA LEU A 920 21.73 -18.98 13.45
C LEU A 920 21.17 -17.71 14.11
N GLN A 921 19.92 -17.71 14.57
CA GLN A 921 19.36 -16.58 15.32
C GLN A 921 19.88 -16.48 16.76
N GLU A 922 20.42 -17.57 17.31
CA GLU A 922 20.95 -17.64 18.68
C GLU A 922 22.48 -17.53 18.74
N HIS A 923 23.19 -17.75 17.64
CA HIS A 923 24.65 -17.83 17.58
C HIS A 923 25.27 -16.84 16.57
N GLY A 924 26.57 -16.53 16.76
CA GLY A 924 27.31 -15.63 15.87
C GLY A 924 26.80 -14.19 15.95
N SER A 925 26.46 -13.59 14.81
CA SER A 925 25.88 -12.24 14.70
C SER A 925 24.36 -12.20 14.93
N MET A 926 23.73 -13.35 15.22
CA MET A 926 22.28 -13.50 15.45
C MET A 926 21.41 -13.09 14.25
N GLN A 927 22.00 -12.94 13.06
CA GLN A 927 21.27 -12.66 11.83
C GLN A 927 20.79 -13.96 11.18
N SER A 928 19.60 -13.92 10.56
CA SER A 928 18.92 -15.10 10.03
C SER A 928 19.50 -15.64 8.71
N TYR A 929 20.35 -14.87 8.01
CA TYR A 929 20.89 -15.25 6.70
C TYR A 929 22.37 -15.62 6.78
N VAL A 930 22.76 -16.68 6.05
CA VAL A 930 24.13 -17.18 5.97
C VAL A 930 25.14 -16.06 5.66
N ARG A 931 24.86 -15.22 4.67
CA ARG A 931 25.75 -14.09 4.27
C ARG A 931 26.02 -13.07 5.37
N THR A 932 25.10 -12.90 6.31
CA THR A 932 25.18 -11.93 7.42
C THR A 932 25.66 -12.55 8.72
N ASN A 933 25.78 -13.88 8.78
CA ASN A 933 26.11 -14.61 9.99
C ASN A 933 27.07 -15.77 9.73
N LEU A 934 28.20 -15.50 9.07
CA LEU A 934 29.23 -16.50 8.82
C LEU A 934 29.78 -17.11 10.11
N ALA A 935 29.92 -16.32 11.18
CA ALA A 935 30.35 -16.82 12.49
C ALA A 935 29.37 -17.84 13.09
N GLY A 936 28.06 -17.62 12.91
CA GLY A 936 27.03 -18.58 13.32
C GLY A 936 27.04 -19.84 12.45
N VAL A 937 27.34 -19.70 11.16
CA VAL A 937 27.51 -20.83 10.24
C VAL A 937 28.73 -21.67 10.63
N ASP A 938 29.87 -21.05 10.94
CA ASP A 938 31.07 -21.76 11.41
C ASP A 938 30.79 -22.51 12.72
N ALA A 939 30.07 -21.88 13.66
CA ALA A 939 29.66 -22.51 14.91
C ALA A 939 28.72 -23.71 14.67
N LEU A 940 27.75 -23.55 13.76
CA LEU A 940 26.84 -24.64 13.38
C LEU A 940 27.60 -25.81 12.75
N ILE A 941 28.51 -25.52 11.81
CA ILE A 941 29.32 -26.56 11.16
C ILE A 941 30.16 -27.30 12.21
N ALA A 942 30.80 -26.58 13.13
CA ALA A 942 31.57 -27.20 14.21
C ALA A 942 30.69 -28.09 15.12
N GLU A 943 29.47 -27.69 15.42
CA GLU A 943 28.52 -28.53 16.16
C GLU A 943 28.14 -29.79 15.35
N LEU A 944 27.81 -29.63 14.07
CA LEU A 944 27.43 -30.73 13.19
C LEU A 944 28.55 -31.75 12.97
N GLU A 945 29.82 -31.32 13.00
CA GLU A 945 30.99 -32.22 12.91
C GLU A 945 31.09 -33.19 14.09
N THR A 946 30.60 -32.79 15.27
CA THR A 946 30.62 -33.62 16.49
C THR A 946 29.49 -34.66 16.55
N THR A 947 28.51 -34.57 15.64
CA THR A 947 27.37 -35.51 15.60
C THR A 947 27.75 -36.88 15.05
N SER A 948 27.01 -37.91 15.44
CA SER A 948 27.26 -39.31 15.09
C SER A 948 26.95 -39.63 13.62
N ASN A 949 27.80 -39.21 12.67
CA ASN A 949 27.95 -39.81 11.33
C ASN A 949 29.13 -39.14 10.59
N SER A 950 30.36 -39.60 10.82
CA SER A 950 31.57 -38.91 10.30
C SER A 950 31.69 -38.93 8.78
N THR A 951 31.00 -39.86 8.09
CA THR A 951 30.97 -39.92 6.63
C THR A 951 30.32 -38.70 6.00
N ASP A 952 29.37 -38.06 6.71
CA ASP A 952 28.64 -36.89 6.22
C ASP A 952 29.41 -35.58 6.47
N ASN A 953 30.56 -35.62 7.15
CA ASN A 953 31.41 -34.43 7.34
C ASN A 953 32.04 -33.96 6.01
N ALA A 954 32.20 -34.83 5.02
CA ALA A 954 32.67 -34.45 3.69
C ALA A 954 31.79 -33.34 3.07
N ALA A 955 30.47 -33.38 3.30
CA ALA A 955 29.57 -32.35 2.81
C ALA A 955 29.78 -30.99 3.51
N LEU A 956 30.16 -31.00 4.79
CA LEU A 956 30.48 -29.78 5.54
C LEU A 956 31.76 -29.11 5.03
N GLU A 957 32.75 -29.89 4.60
CA GLU A 957 33.96 -29.36 3.95
C GLU A 957 33.62 -28.62 2.65
N TRP A 958 32.78 -29.22 1.80
CA TRP A 958 32.33 -28.56 0.57
C TRP A 958 31.54 -27.29 0.86
N VAL A 959 30.64 -27.32 1.87
CA VAL A 959 29.88 -26.14 2.27
C VAL A 959 30.81 -25.00 2.66
N ARG A 960 31.84 -25.24 3.48
CA ARG A 960 32.81 -24.20 3.88
C ARG A 960 33.47 -23.52 2.67
N ASP A 961 33.88 -24.32 1.68
CA ASP A 961 34.50 -23.80 0.45
C ASP A 961 33.49 -23.00 -0.41
N MET A 962 32.24 -23.48 -0.49
CA MET A 962 31.19 -22.88 -1.30
C MET A 962 30.62 -21.57 -0.70
N VAL A 963 30.48 -21.47 0.62
CA VAL A 963 29.99 -20.25 1.31
C VAL A 963 31.12 -19.32 1.74
N ASN A 964 32.24 -19.32 1.01
CA ASN A 964 33.33 -18.38 1.26
C ASN A 964 32.92 -16.93 0.84
N PRO A 965 33.08 -15.92 1.70
CA PRO A 965 32.72 -14.54 1.37
C PRO A 965 33.48 -14.00 0.15
N GLN A 966 34.71 -14.48 -0.08
CA GLN A 966 35.50 -14.10 -1.25
C GLN A 966 35.14 -14.96 -2.45
N SER A 967 34.42 -14.37 -3.42
CA SER A 967 33.94 -15.06 -4.63
C SER A 967 35.03 -15.81 -5.42
N LYS A 968 36.25 -15.28 -5.45
CA LYS A 968 37.41 -15.90 -6.14
C LYS A 968 37.96 -17.16 -5.45
N LEU A 969 37.66 -17.35 -4.17
CA LEU A 969 38.12 -18.52 -3.41
C LEU A 969 37.11 -19.69 -3.46
N ARG A 970 35.90 -19.44 -3.96
CA ARG A 970 34.90 -20.50 -4.12
C ARG A 970 35.32 -21.47 -5.24
N PRO A 971 35.04 -22.77 -5.09
CA PRO A 971 35.33 -23.75 -6.13
C PRO A 971 34.48 -23.49 -7.38
N THR A 972 35.00 -23.89 -8.55
CA THR A 972 34.14 -24.03 -9.74
C THR A 972 33.26 -25.27 -9.58
N ALA A 973 32.14 -25.34 -10.31
CA ALA A 973 31.28 -26.54 -10.28
C ALA A 973 32.05 -27.81 -10.67
N ALA A 974 32.96 -27.73 -11.66
CA ALA A 974 33.86 -28.81 -12.04
C ALA A 974 34.84 -29.21 -10.91
N SER A 975 35.42 -28.22 -10.20
CA SER A 975 36.28 -28.50 -9.05
C SER A 975 35.50 -29.13 -7.89
N LEU A 976 34.27 -28.66 -7.65
CA LEU A 976 33.37 -29.21 -6.63
C LEU A 976 33.02 -30.67 -6.94
N ILE A 977 32.68 -30.98 -8.20
CA ILE A 977 32.48 -32.35 -8.66
C ILE A 977 33.75 -33.18 -8.50
N GLY A 978 34.91 -32.61 -8.83
CA GLY A 978 36.21 -33.21 -8.55
C GLY A 978 36.39 -33.56 -7.07
N SER A 979 36.00 -32.71 -6.14
CA SER A 979 36.06 -32.98 -4.70
C SER A 979 35.02 -34.02 -4.23
N ILE A 980 33.83 -34.03 -4.82
CA ILE A 980 32.77 -35.01 -4.49
C ILE A 980 33.17 -36.41 -4.99
N LEU A 981 33.74 -36.51 -6.19
CA LEU A 981 34.16 -37.78 -6.83
C LEU A 981 35.59 -38.21 -6.45
N GLY A 982 36.43 -37.26 -6.08
CA GLY A 982 37.86 -37.41 -5.86
C GLY A 982 38.22 -37.66 -4.41
N ALA A 983 37.83 -38.82 -3.87
CA ALA A 983 38.67 -39.50 -2.89
C ALA A 983 39.48 -40.59 -3.60
N ARG A 984 40.63 -40.20 -4.19
CA ARG A 984 41.77 -41.06 -4.58
C ARG A 984 42.90 -40.12 -5.02
N ALA A 985 44.09 -40.11 -4.43
CA ALA A 985 44.88 -41.22 -3.94
C ALA A 985 45.60 -40.88 -2.61
N GLY A 986 45.41 -41.72 -1.59
CA GLY A 986 46.24 -41.66 -0.38
C GLY A 986 45.60 -42.20 0.90
N GLU A 987 44.28 -42.04 1.09
CA GLU A 987 43.67 -42.30 2.39
C GLU A 987 42.53 -43.32 2.37
N LYS A 988 42.55 -44.22 3.37
CA LYS A 988 41.61 -45.32 3.58
C LYS A 988 40.25 -44.80 4.08
N TRP A 989 39.42 -44.23 3.22
CA TRP A 989 37.98 -44.08 3.49
C TRP A 989 37.17 -44.46 2.25
N GLY A 990 36.56 -45.66 2.27
CA GLY A 990 35.76 -46.19 1.18
C GLY A 990 34.37 -45.56 1.05
N GLY A 991 34.28 -44.23 0.90
CA GLY A 991 33.00 -43.48 0.96
C GLY A 991 32.63 -42.59 -0.23
N SER A 992 33.54 -42.26 -1.15
CA SER A 992 33.31 -41.20 -2.17
C SER A 992 32.28 -41.53 -3.27
N ARG A 993 31.82 -42.79 -3.39
CA ARG A 993 30.66 -43.13 -4.25
C ARG A 993 29.29 -42.88 -3.60
N ALA A 994 29.22 -42.53 -2.31
CA ALA A 994 27.96 -42.40 -1.60
C ALA A 994 27.22 -41.08 -1.89
N PHE A 995 27.94 -40.03 -2.28
CA PHE A 995 27.40 -38.67 -2.51
C PHE A 995 27.12 -38.33 -3.97
N CYS A 996 27.23 -39.31 -4.86
CA CYS A 996 26.94 -39.15 -6.27
C CYS A 996 25.97 -40.24 -6.69
N GLY A 997 24.89 -39.85 -7.38
CA GLY A 997 23.98 -40.82 -7.99
C GLY A 997 24.73 -41.69 -9.02
N ILE A 998 24.27 -42.92 -9.20
CA ILE A 998 24.82 -43.86 -10.20
C ILE A 998 24.84 -43.23 -11.60
N CYS A 999 23.90 -42.31 -11.87
CA CYS A 999 23.79 -41.54 -13.10
C CYS A 999 24.98 -40.60 -13.43
N CYS A 1000 25.96 -40.39 -12.53
CA CYS A 1000 26.99 -39.35 -12.69
C CYS A 1000 28.43 -39.80 -12.30
N ALA A 1001 28.64 -41.10 -12.04
CA ALA A 1001 29.73 -41.61 -11.22
C ALA A 1001 30.87 -42.37 -11.96
N SER A 1002 31.51 -41.69 -12.93
CA SER A 1002 32.59 -42.13 -13.88
C SER A 1002 32.07 -42.43 -15.31
N PRO A 1003 32.86 -42.28 -16.39
CA PRO A 1003 32.32 -42.06 -17.74
C PRO A 1003 32.86 -42.91 -18.92
N ASP A 1004 33.83 -43.81 -18.73
CA ASP A 1004 34.65 -44.37 -19.83
C ASP A 1004 34.23 -45.81 -20.27
N ASP A 1005 33.42 -45.97 -21.34
CA ASP A 1005 33.39 -47.11 -22.30
C ASP A 1005 32.23 -46.96 -23.32
N GLY A 1006 32.57 -46.80 -24.61
CA GLY A 1006 31.71 -47.20 -25.74
C GLY A 1006 30.77 -46.14 -26.32
N ASP A 1007 30.99 -45.82 -27.60
CA ASP A 1007 29.87 -45.67 -28.54
C ASP A 1007 28.94 -46.90 -28.40
N CYS A 1008 27.88 -46.77 -27.62
CA CYS A 1008 26.75 -47.71 -27.54
C CYS A 1008 25.51 -46.86 -27.21
N GLU A 1009 24.62 -46.57 -28.15
CA GLU A 1009 23.35 -47.31 -28.24
C GLU A 1009 22.78 -47.68 -26.85
N ASP A 1010 22.30 -46.68 -26.10
CA ASP A 1010 21.42 -46.89 -24.94
C ASP A 1010 20.19 -45.95 -25.00
N ASP A 1011 19.69 -45.77 -26.24
CA ASP A 1011 18.30 -45.39 -26.51
C ASP A 1011 17.32 -46.55 -26.20
N ASP A 1012 17.78 -47.69 -25.66
CA ASP A 1012 16.97 -48.92 -25.57
C ASP A 1012 16.63 -49.45 -24.16
N ILE A 1013 17.13 -48.87 -23.06
CA ILE A 1013 16.76 -49.36 -21.69
C ILE A 1013 15.55 -48.65 -21.09
N LEU A 1014 15.14 -47.48 -21.62
CA LEU A 1014 13.80 -46.94 -21.39
C LEU A 1014 12.73 -47.60 -22.30
N SER A 1015 13.15 -48.45 -23.25
CA SER A 1015 12.24 -49.22 -24.11
C SER A 1015 11.82 -50.57 -23.52
N GLU A 1016 12.48 -51.07 -22.45
CA GLU A 1016 12.12 -52.35 -21.81
C GLU A 1016 11.29 -52.22 -20.53
N LEU A 1017 11.33 -51.09 -19.81
CA LEU A 1017 10.40 -50.87 -18.68
C LEU A 1017 9.00 -50.46 -19.15
N ASP A 1018 8.87 -49.85 -20.33
CA ASP A 1018 7.57 -49.64 -21.00
C ASP A 1018 7.04 -50.92 -21.68
N LYS A 1019 7.85 -51.98 -21.84
CA LYS A 1019 7.42 -53.30 -22.37
C LYS A 1019 6.97 -54.28 -21.29
N LEU A 1020 7.26 -54.04 -20.01
CA LEU A 1020 6.85 -54.93 -18.91
C LEU A 1020 5.53 -54.53 -18.22
N GLU A 1021 4.96 -53.36 -18.53
CA GLU A 1021 3.55 -53.04 -18.23
C GLU A 1021 2.60 -53.28 -19.42
N MET A 1022 3.10 -53.83 -20.52
CA MET A 1022 2.32 -54.23 -21.70
C MET A 1022 2.01 -55.74 -21.79
N SER A 1023 2.12 -56.51 -20.70
CA SER A 1023 1.72 -57.94 -20.68
C SER A 1023 0.57 -58.31 -19.74
N GLN A 1024 -0.12 -57.35 -19.13
CA GLN A 1024 -1.45 -57.55 -18.54
C GLN A 1024 -2.25 -56.25 -18.64
N TYR A 1025 -2.90 -55.99 -19.78
CA TYR A 1025 -4.24 -55.39 -19.93
C TYR A 1025 -4.63 -55.24 -21.39
#